data_AF-A0A7V8W671-F1
#
_entry.id   AF-A0A7V8W671-F1
#
_cell.length_a   1.000
_cell.length_b   1.000
_cell.length_c   1.000
_cell.angle_alpha   90.00
_cell.angle_beta   90.00
_cell.angle_gamma   90.00
#
_symmetry.space_group_name_H-M   'P 1'
#
loop_
_entity.id
_entity.type
_entity.pdbx_description
1 polymer ?
#
loop_
_entity_poly.entity_id
_entity_poly.type
_entity_poly.pdbx_seq_one_letter_code
_entity_poly.pdbx_strand_id
1 'polypeptide(L)'
;MAIGDMVTQGLIGQEVYDGRAQGTGTTRVVAVKANGEKPVFRIKLKTGTCVEATADHVVYALEARRSQGVWRRVDELAPGMRLQLSTRTSVTKASDAREVDEAALVGWLQGDGFVGQYESGTNCSLTLEFMTIDKDELNFVLNRVHRVFAGVHYHIRSVESKNPSLDIRWVRLYGEVLRPFVTKYGLLRGTSDLAIPAAIRSLGRDAQAAYLSALFQADGTVRLRSRQTRTSDVVLTTVSEPLALDVQTLLLNLGIYARIQRGVETRVNRRTPYFVSIGYADARAKFRDVIGFVSEDKRRKLDMACSDAFPGKQTPALREETIVRIEAVGVQPVYDIQTESGQYLSNNVIVHNCFIQSVDDDLVNEGGIMDLWTREARLFKYGSGTGTNFSKLRGDAEPLSGGGRSSGLMSFLRIGDRAAGAIKSGGTTRRAAKMVCLDLDHPDIEEFIDWKVIEEQKVAAMVTGSKICAQRLNAVLKACHVSDGNGGMKADADIRTNPELKKAIREARQSSVPEPYIQRMFSYANEGFTHFAFHEYDTNWDGKAYQTVSGQNSNNSVRVPNSFFEALEKDGDWALTRRVDGKAIKTIKARELWDKIAWAAWICADPGTQYDTTINEWHTCPEDGRINASNPCVTGDTLVATANGWQRIDELVGKTAQVIGSDGQPHTVTDIFPTGRKPVMLLTTESGYQVRITGDHRVLTTGRGDIQVKNLTSLDRIFLHGPGFGDQTLQAEAAFGIGVAISDLCFTRAIQRENHEELMILVMPIKDTDLLACVAAGVNAQQSVLVAAGGVGSLGTRDTAVVTRGMTTARLEVEARCAIDLFHQLTVLEEGLERKRLAPGVYELDRLALAALLRGLFTADGTIIQDGAQIVLSSCSKDLLHQVQLLLLSFGIKSALEHNQRNGLAAILFGEADPRDYRIDDVSILKISRASRRLFEREIGFHPDSAKTVELAHLNGEMTYDHDELTDAVASIEPAGEEDVFDLTEQATHHFVASGLVVHNCSEYMFLDDTACNLASLNLNQFYTSDGTFNLDEFRHAVRLWTITLEISVLMASFPSRAIAEKSFVYRTLGLGYANMGTILMRLGIPYDSPKALAICGAITALMTGESYATSAEMAAELGPFEGFARNRESMLRVIKNHRRAAYHAPGEEYESLTIK
;
A
#
# COMPACT_ATOMS: atom_id res chain seq x y z
N MET A 1 -18.79 -15.34 -10.81
CA MET A 1 -18.25 -15.46 -9.44
C MET A 1 -17.61 -14.13 -9.10
N ALA A 2 -17.58 -13.68 -7.85
CA ALA A 2 -16.81 -12.48 -7.52
C ALA A 2 -15.31 -12.79 -7.58
N ILE A 3 -14.48 -11.78 -7.85
CA ILE A 3 -13.02 -11.98 -7.87
C ILE A 3 -12.51 -12.29 -6.45
N GLY A 4 -13.10 -11.67 -5.42
CA GLY A 4 -12.84 -11.99 -4.01
C GLY A 4 -13.17 -13.44 -3.62
N ASP A 5 -14.22 -14.03 -4.18
CA ASP A 5 -14.52 -15.46 -3.98
C ASP A 5 -13.38 -16.33 -4.54
N MET A 6 -12.93 -16.03 -5.77
CA MET A 6 -11.89 -16.80 -6.47
C MET A 6 -10.52 -16.68 -5.78
N VAL A 7 -10.20 -15.51 -5.23
CA VAL A 7 -9.01 -15.29 -4.40
C VAL A 7 -9.12 -16.03 -3.06
N THR A 8 -10.22 -15.83 -2.33
CA THR A 8 -10.40 -16.41 -0.98
C THR A 8 -10.48 -17.94 -1.00
N GLN A 9 -10.98 -18.53 -2.09
CA GLN A 9 -11.04 -19.97 -2.31
C GLN A 9 -9.80 -20.55 -3.03
N GLY A 10 -8.81 -19.72 -3.39
CA GLY A 10 -7.55 -20.19 -3.97
C GLY A 10 -7.67 -20.78 -5.38
N LEU A 11 -8.63 -20.32 -6.20
CA LEU A 11 -9.08 -21.00 -7.42
C LEU A 11 -8.15 -20.83 -8.64
N ILE A 12 -6.88 -21.22 -8.48
CA ILE A 12 -5.92 -21.37 -9.58
C ILE A 12 -6.38 -22.52 -10.50
N GLY A 13 -6.27 -22.33 -11.81
CA GLY A 13 -6.77 -23.23 -12.86
C GLY A 13 -8.23 -22.99 -13.27
N GLN A 14 -8.97 -22.13 -12.56
CA GLN A 14 -10.34 -21.75 -12.94
C GLN A 14 -10.34 -21.03 -14.31
N GLU A 15 -11.25 -21.44 -15.19
CA GLU A 15 -11.47 -20.74 -16.46
C GLU A 15 -12.38 -19.51 -16.26
N VAL A 16 -11.92 -18.38 -16.81
CA VAL A 16 -12.63 -17.09 -16.87
C VAL A 16 -12.67 -16.62 -18.33
N TYR A 17 -13.58 -15.71 -18.68
CA TYR A 17 -13.66 -15.21 -20.05
C TYR A 17 -12.45 -14.31 -20.38
N ASP A 18 -11.88 -14.50 -21.57
CA ASP A 18 -10.69 -13.81 -22.06
C ASP A 18 -11.04 -12.55 -22.87
N GLY A 19 -10.21 -11.51 -22.75
CA GLY A 19 -10.35 -10.27 -23.50
C GLY A 19 -10.02 -10.42 -24.99
N ARG A 20 -8.98 -11.21 -25.31
CA ARG A 20 -8.37 -11.23 -26.67
C ARG A 20 -9.32 -11.81 -27.73
N ALA A 21 -10.14 -12.80 -27.36
CA ALA A 21 -11.07 -13.49 -28.26
C ALA A 21 -12.41 -12.75 -28.49
N GLN A 22 -12.38 -11.42 -28.73
CA GLN A 22 -13.55 -10.54 -28.76
C GLN A 22 -14.48 -10.68 -27.53
N GLY A 23 -13.93 -11.01 -26.36
CA GLY A 23 -14.73 -11.31 -25.17
C GLY A 23 -15.61 -12.57 -25.26
N THR A 24 -15.26 -13.55 -26.10
CA THR A 24 -16.06 -14.78 -26.34
C THR A 24 -15.34 -16.10 -26.04
N GLY A 25 -14.01 -16.08 -25.86
CA GLY A 25 -13.21 -17.25 -25.43
C GLY A 25 -12.94 -17.27 -23.92
N THR A 26 -12.25 -18.30 -23.44
CA THR A 26 -11.80 -18.44 -22.04
C THR A 26 -10.28 -18.50 -21.92
N THR A 27 -9.78 -18.17 -20.73
CA THR A 27 -8.38 -18.28 -20.30
C THR A 27 -8.36 -18.78 -18.85
N ARG A 28 -7.25 -19.36 -18.38
CA ARG A 28 -7.14 -19.85 -17.01
C ARG A 28 -6.45 -18.86 -16.09
N VAL A 29 -6.92 -18.83 -14.85
CA VAL A 29 -6.30 -18.13 -13.74
C VAL A 29 -5.03 -18.90 -13.30
N VAL A 30 -3.86 -18.25 -13.33
CA VAL A 30 -2.56 -18.82 -12.93
C VAL A 30 -2.12 -18.38 -11.54
N ALA A 31 -2.58 -17.22 -11.07
CA ALA A 31 -2.37 -16.76 -9.70
C ALA A 31 -3.61 -15.98 -9.23
N VAL A 32 -3.85 -16.00 -7.92
CA VAL A 32 -4.93 -15.26 -7.26
C VAL A 32 -4.35 -14.49 -6.09
N LYS A 33 -4.74 -13.23 -5.90
CA LYS A 33 -4.14 -12.36 -4.89
C LYS A 33 -5.13 -11.35 -4.31
N ALA A 34 -5.09 -11.19 -2.98
CA ALA A 34 -5.73 -10.07 -2.30
C ALA A 34 -4.72 -8.91 -2.29
N ASN A 35 -5.09 -7.78 -2.88
CA ASN A 35 -4.24 -6.59 -3.03
C ASN A 35 -4.54 -5.53 -1.95
N GLY A 36 -4.96 -5.98 -0.76
CA GLY A 36 -5.43 -5.12 0.34
C GLY A 36 -6.80 -4.51 0.06
N GLU A 37 -7.22 -3.56 0.89
CA GLU A 37 -8.30 -2.65 0.53
C GLU A 37 -7.73 -1.44 -0.24
N LYS A 38 -8.43 -0.96 -1.27
CA LYS A 38 -7.98 0.19 -2.07
C LYS A 38 -9.18 1.09 -2.46
N PRO A 39 -8.96 2.38 -2.78
CA PRO A 39 -10.01 3.25 -3.30
C PRO A 39 -10.56 2.75 -4.65
N VAL A 40 -11.84 2.38 -4.68
CA VAL A 40 -12.53 1.83 -5.85
C VAL A 40 -13.44 2.87 -6.49
N PHE A 41 -13.43 2.90 -7.83
CA PHE A 41 -14.23 3.78 -8.67
C PHE A 41 -15.22 2.94 -9.47
N ARG A 42 -16.51 3.28 -9.37
CA ARG A 42 -17.60 2.66 -10.12
C ARG A 42 -17.84 3.44 -11.42
N ILE A 43 -17.46 2.82 -12.53
CA ILE A 43 -17.71 3.33 -13.88
C ILE A 43 -19.12 2.92 -14.28
N LYS A 44 -20.09 3.84 -14.24
CA LYS A 44 -21.48 3.59 -14.66
C LYS A 44 -21.64 3.84 -16.15
N LEU A 45 -22.12 2.81 -16.87
CA LEU A 45 -22.41 2.84 -18.29
C LEU A 45 -23.88 3.16 -18.58
N LYS A 46 -24.17 3.69 -19.78
CA LYS A 46 -25.48 4.19 -20.23
C LYS A 46 -26.63 3.16 -20.21
N THR A 47 -26.33 1.90 -19.94
CA THR A 47 -27.25 0.76 -19.87
C THR A 47 -27.72 0.41 -18.46
N GLY A 48 -27.06 0.95 -17.44
CA GLY A 48 -27.16 0.51 -16.04
C GLY A 48 -25.96 -0.33 -15.57
N THR A 49 -25.22 -0.93 -16.50
CA THR A 49 -24.06 -1.79 -16.18
C THR A 49 -22.92 -0.98 -15.57
N CYS A 50 -22.17 -1.56 -14.62
CA CYS A 50 -21.00 -0.91 -14.05
C CYS A 50 -19.79 -1.84 -13.88
N VAL A 51 -18.61 -1.24 -13.91
CA VAL A 51 -17.32 -1.86 -13.57
C VAL A 51 -16.78 -1.15 -12.34
N GLU A 52 -16.21 -1.91 -11.41
CA GLU A 52 -15.60 -1.41 -10.18
C GLU A 52 -14.14 -1.86 -10.14
N ALA A 53 -13.24 -0.89 -10.08
CA ALA A 53 -11.79 -1.09 -10.10
C ALA A 53 -11.08 0.11 -9.46
N THR A 54 -9.79 -0.03 -9.15
CA THR A 54 -8.99 1.07 -8.56
C THR A 54 -8.60 2.11 -9.62
N ALA A 55 -8.26 3.32 -9.17
CA ALA A 55 -7.89 4.44 -10.03
C ALA A 55 -6.81 4.08 -11.08
N ASP A 56 -5.78 3.36 -10.64
CA ASP A 56 -4.61 2.89 -11.38
C ASP A 56 -4.87 1.66 -12.27
N HIS A 57 -6.00 0.98 -12.09
CA HIS A 57 -6.37 -0.19 -12.90
C HIS A 57 -6.64 0.21 -14.35
N VAL A 58 -6.24 -0.61 -15.32
CA VAL A 58 -6.17 -0.18 -16.73
C VAL A 58 -7.21 -0.89 -17.60
N VAL A 59 -8.21 -0.15 -18.07
CA VAL A 59 -9.32 -0.66 -18.88
C VAL A 59 -9.22 -0.27 -20.35
N TYR A 60 -9.84 -1.06 -21.24
CA TYR A 60 -9.82 -0.79 -22.68
C TYR A 60 -10.93 0.19 -23.08
N ALA A 61 -10.55 1.44 -23.38
CA ALA A 61 -11.44 2.58 -23.56
C ALA A 61 -11.32 3.23 -24.94
N LEU A 62 -12.43 3.79 -25.42
CA LEU A 62 -12.57 4.50 -26.70
C LEU A 62 -13.06 5.92 -26.41
N GLU A 63 -12.42 6.93 -26.99
CA GLU A 63 -12.86 8.32 -26.85
C GLU A 63 -14.19 8.59 -27.55
N ALA A 64 -14.43 7.94 -28.71
CA ALA A 64 -15.58 8.20 -29.55
C ALA A 64 -16.24 6.92 -30.08
N ARG A 65 -17.36 7.09 -30.80
CA ARG A 65 -18.03 5.98 -31.48
C ARG A 65 -17.21 5.48 -32.66
N ARG A 66 -16.87 4.17 -32.66
CA ARG A 66 -16.00 3.54 -33.67
C ARG A 66 -14.60 4.18 -33.79
N SER A 67 -14.08 4.82 -32.74
CA SER A 67 -12.66 5.16 -32.70
C SER A 67 -11.83 3.89 -32.45
N GLN A 68 -10.51 3.99 -32.66
CA GLN A 68 -9.58 3.04 -32.07
C GLN A 68 -9.71 3.11 -30.53
N GLY A 69 -9.52 1.96 -29.86
CA GLY A 69 -9.48 1.88 -28.40
C GLY A 69 -8.03 1.80 -27.91
N VAL A 70 -7.81 2.36 -26.73
CA VAL A 70 -6.52 2.35 -26.02
C VAL A 70 -6.73 1.94 -24.57
N TRP A 71 -5.66 1.44 -23.96
CA TRP A 71 -5.60 1.17 -22.53
C TRP A 71 -5.52 2.49 -21.77
N ARG A 72 -6.43 2.70 -20.80
CA ARG A 72 -6.45 3.87 -19.91
C ARG A 72 -6.72 3.47 -18.49
N ARG A 73 -6.09 4.17 -17.55
CA ARG A 73 -6.38 4.06 -16.12
C ARG A 73 -7.84 4.46 -15.84
N VAL A 74 -8.43 3.96 -14.76
CA VAL A 74 -9.82 4.32 -14.40
C VAL A 74 -9.95 5.82 -14.05
N ASP A 75 -8.90 6.45 -13.52
CA ASP A 75 -8.86 7.89 -13.26
C ASP A 75 -8.66 8.78 -14.51
N GLU A 76 -8.18 8.20 -15.62
CA GLU A 76 -8.10 8.88 -16.94
C GLU A 76 -9.43 8.86 -17.72
N LEU A 77 -10.45 8.14 -17.23
CA LEU A 77 -11.75 8.03 -17.89
C LEU A 77 -12.60 9.27 -17.64
N ALA A 78 -13.30 9.74 -18.67
CA ALA A 78 -14.28 10.82 -18.56
C ALA A 78 -15.69 10.38 -19.01
N PRO A 79 -16.78 10.92 -18.41
CA PRO A 79 -18.13 10.77 -18.93
C PRO A 79 -18.20 11.21 -20.40
N GLY A 80 -18.77 10.36 -21.26
CA GLY A 80 -18.75 10.52 -22.72
C GLY A 80 -17.84 9.52 -23.45
N MET A 81 -16.70 9.15 -22.84
CA MET A 81 -15.87 8.02 -23.31
C MET A 81 -16.64 6.70 -23.23
N ARG A 82 -16.09 5.63 -23.81
CA ARG A 82 -16.81 4.37 -24.02
C ARG A 82 -15.94 3.16 -23.72
N LEU A 83 -16.50 2.15 -23.06
CA LEU A 83 -15.83 0.86 -22.85
C LEU A 83 -16.38 -0.17 -23.85
N GLN A 84 -15.60 -1.22 -24.11
CA GLN A 84 -16.11 -2.40 -24.84
C GLN A 84 -16.67 -3.42 -23.86
N LEU A 85 -17.91 -3.85 -24.07
CA LEU A 85 -18.62 -4.84 -23.27
C LEU A 85 -18.96 -6.07 -24.12
N SER A 86 -18.64 -7.27 -23.65
CA SER A 86 -19.09 -8.52 -24.28
C SER A 86 -20.57 -8.80 -23.96
N THR A 87 -21.33 -9.24 -24.96
CA THR A 87 -22.75 -9.63 -24.83
C THR A 87 -22.97 -11.14 -24.92
N ARG A 88 -21.90 -11.93 -25.10
CA ARG A 88 -21.95 -13.35 -25.49
C ARG A 88 -21.46 -14.33 -24.43
N THR A 89 -21.40 -13.90 -23.18
CA THR A 89 -21.18 -14.75 -22.01
C THR A 89 -22.26 -15.85 -21.88
N SER A 90 -21.86 -17.02 -21.38
CA SER A 90 -22.78 -18.12 -21.02
C SER A 90 -22.31 -18.90 -19.79
N VAL A 91 -23.26 -19.31 -18.94
CA VAL A 91 -23.00 -20.20 -17.79
C VAL A 91 -22.99 -21.66 -18.28
N THR A 92 -21.86 -22.33 -18.09
CA THR A 92 -21.64 -23.76 -18.40
C THR A 92 -21.90 -24.70 -17.22
N LYS A 93 -21.96 -24.17 -16.00
CA LYS A 93 -22.28 -24.93 -14.77
C LYS A 93 -23.71 -25.46 -14.83
N ALA A 94 -23.88 -26.77 -14.63
CA ALA A 94 -25.17 -27.42 -14.46
C ALA A 94 -25.81 -27.10 -13.09
N SER A 95 -27.13 -27.24 -12.99
CA SER A 95 -27.90 -27.10 -11.73
C SER A 95 -28.41 -28.45 -11.26
N ASP A 96 -28.55 -28.62 -9.94
CA ASP A 96 -29.36 -29.71 -9.40
C ASP A 96 -30.87 -29.38 -9.47
N ALA A 97 -31.72 -30.41 -9.54
CA ALA A 97 -33.17 -30.26 -9.60
C ALA A 97 -33.76 -29.56 -8.35
N ARG A 98 -33.18 -29.76 -7.16
CA ARG A 98 -33.59 -29.06 -5.94
C ARG A 98 -33.16 -27.59 -5.97
N GLU A 99 -31.97 -27.29 -6.49
CA GLU A 99 -31.52 -25.90 -6.69
C GLU A 99 -32.46 -25.13 -7.62
N VAL A 100 -32.91 -25.77 -8.72
CA VAL A 100 -33.88 -25.20 -9.67
C VAL A 100 -35.21 -24.85 -8.99
N ASP A 101 -35.70 -25.73 -8.13
CA ASP A 101 -36.96 -25.50 -7.42
C ASP A 101 -36.85 -24.48 -6.28
N GLU A 102 -35.77 -24.52 -5.50
CA GLU A 102 -35.51 -23.51 -4.47
C GLU A 102 -35.34 -22.12 -5.11
N ALA A 103 -34.59 -22.01 -6.21
CA ALA A 103 -34.40 -20.76 -6.93
C ALA A 103 -35.72 -20.18 -7.49
N ALA A 104 -36.60 -21.02 -8.04
CA ALA A 104 -37.91 -20.60 -8.50
C ALA A 104 -38.82 -20.10 -7.35
N LEU A 105 -38.81 -20.77 -6.19
CA LEU A 105 -39.58 -20.29 -5.03
C LEU A 105 -39.02 -18.97 -4.48
N VAL A 106 -37.70 -18.80 -4.44
CA VAL A 106 -37.06 -17.53 -4.04
C VAL A 106 -37.43 -16.39 -4.99
N GLY A 107 -37.42 -16.63 -6.31
CA GLY A 107 -37.84 -15.63 -7.30
C GLY A 107 -39.31 -15.22 -7.17
N TRP A 108 -40.18 -16.15 -6.76
CA TRP A 108 -41.59 -15.86 -6.50
C TRP A 108 -41.79 -15.04 -5.23
N LEU A 109 -41.08 -15.39 -4.14
CA LEU A 109 -41.17 -14.69 -2.84
C LEU A 109 -40.68 -13.23 -2.89
N GLN A 110 -39.78 -12.91 -3.82
CA GLN A 110 -39.26 -11.54 -3.99
C GLN A 110 -40.12 -10.65 -4.92
N GLY A 111 -41.12 -11.22 -5.60
CA GLY A 111 -42.14 -10.48 -6.36
C GLY A 111 -43.50 -10.57 -5.66
N ASP A 112 -44.36 -11.50 -6.11
CA ASP A 112 -45.69 -11.74 -5.55
C ASP A 112 -45.66 -12.68 -4.32
N GLY A 113 -44.97 -12.27 -3.25
CA GLY A 113 -44.87 -13.04 -2.01
C GLY A 113 -44.59 -12.23 -0.75
N PHE A 114 -44.51 -12.93 0.39
CA PHE A 114 -44.22 -12.35 1.70
C PHE A 114 -43.33 -13.28 2.54
N VAL A 115 -42.39 -12.68 3.27
CA VAL A 115 -41.54 -13.35 4.26
C VAL A 115 -41.49 -12.47 5.51
N GLY A 116 -41.76 -13.03 6.68
CA GLY A 116 -41.72 -12.23 7.91
C GLY A 116 -41.93 -13.01 9.21
N GLN A 117 -41.57 -12.37 10.31
CA GLN A 117 -41.76 -12.82 11.68
C GLN A 117 -42.04 -11.60 12.56
N TYR A 118 -42.99 -11.70 13.48
CA TYR A 118 -43.39 -10.60 14.35
C TYR A 118 -42.89 -10.83 15.78
N GLU A 119 -42.31 -9.81 16.41
CA GLU A 119 -41.77 -9.91 17.78
C GLU A 119 -42.89 -9.93 18.84
N SER A 120 -44.06 -9.37 18.53
CA SER A 120 -45.24 -9.39 19.39
C SER A 120 -46.54 -9.54 18.58
N GLY A 121 -47.59 -10.03 19.23
CA GLY A 121 -48.89 -10.34 18.63
C GLY A 121 -49.24 -11.83 18.69
N THR A 122 -50.32 -12.23 18.02
CA THR A 122 -50.85 -13.61 18.06
C THR A 122 -50.14 -14.61 17.14
N ASN A 123 -49.13 -14.19 16.38
CA ASN A 123 -48.38 -15.08 15.50
C ASN A 123 -46.90 -14.67 15.36
N CYS A 124 -46.09 -15.00 16.37
CA CYS A 124 -44.64 -14.79 16.35
C CYS A 124 -43.87 -15.86 15.52
N SER A 125 -44.56 -16.69 14.73
CA SER A 125 -43.92 -17.73 13.90
C SER A 125 -43.44 -17.15 12.57
N LEU A 126 -42.20 -17.51 12.19
CA LEU A 126 -41.67 -17.25 10.85
C LEU A 126 -42.65 -17.78 9.78
N THR A 127 -43.04 -16.91 8.85
CA THR A 127 -44.11 -17.15 7.87
C THR A 127 -43.60 -16.89 6.45
N LEU A 128 -43.98 -17.76 5.51
CA LEU A 128 -43.81 -17.58 4.06
C LEU A 128 -45.19 -17.56 3.39
N GLU A 129 -45.43 -16.63 2.46
CA GLU A 129 -46.62 -16.64 1.61
C GLU A 129 -46.27 -16.45 0.13
N PHE A 130 -46.94 -17.22 -0.72
CA PHE A 130 -46.88 -17.09 -2.18
C PHE A 130 -48.26 -16.67 -2.69
N MET A 131 -48.35 -15.57 -3.43
CA MET A 131 -49.57 -15.20 -4.16
C MET A 131 -49.51 -15.73 -5.59
N THR A 132 -50.64 -16.23 -6.07
CA THR A 132 -50.84 -16.73 -7.45
C THR A 132 -52.20 -16.26 -7.95
N ILE A 133 -52.33 -15.97 -9.25
CA ILE A 133 -53.55 -15.39 -9.85
C ILE A 133 -54.26 -16.33 -10.83
N ASP A 134 -53.63 -17.45 -11.21
CA ASP A 134 -54.22 -18.50 -12.03
C ASP A 134 -53.76 -19.92 -11.62
N LYS A 135 -54.25 -20.94 -12.35
CA LYS A 135 -53.97 -22.36 -12.06
C LYS A 135 -52.61 -22.84 -12.55
N ASP A 136 -52.02 -22.24 -13.59
CA ASP A 136 -50.66 -22.57 -14.02
C ASP A 136 -49.68 -22.16 -12.93
N GLU A 137 -49.85 -20.95 -12.41
CA GLU A 137 -49.05 -20.40 -11.30
C GLU A 137 -49.21 -21.20 -10.01
N LEU A 138 -50.46 -21.49 -9.60
CA LEU A 138 -50.73 -22.27 -8.40
C LEU A 138 -50.08 -23.66 -8.46
N ASN A 139 -50.18 -24.33 -9.62
CA ASN A 139 -49.52 -25.62 -9.84
C ASN A 139 -47.98 -25.49 -9.85
N PHE A 140 -47.42 -24.44 -10.46
CA PHE A 140 -45.99 -24.20 -10.50
C PHE A 140 -45.38 -23.99 -9.11
N VAL A 141 -46.08 -23.25 -8.24
CA VAL A 141 -45.68 -23.00 -6.85
C VAL A 141 -45.86 -24.26 -6.00
N LEU A 142 -47.05 -24.87 -5.99
CA LEU A 142 -47.34 -26.02 -5.11
C LEU A 142 -46.42 -27.21 -5.40
N ASN A 143 -46.19 -27.57 -6.67
CA ASN A 143 -45.29 -28.67 -7.03
C ASN A 143 -43.85 -28.47 -6.51
N ARG A 144 -43.41 -27.22 -6.32
CA ARG A 144 -42.09 -26.90 -5.78
C ARG A 144 -42.09 -26.81 -4.26
N VAL A 145 -43.12 -26.21 -3.67
CA VAL A 145 -43.33 -26.23 -2.21
C VAL A 145 -43.30 -27.67 -1.69
N HIS A 146 -43.93 -28.61 -2.38
CA HIS A 146 -43.94 -30.04 -2.03
C HIS A 146 -42.54 -30.70 -2.08
N ARG A 147 -41.68 -30.31 -3.03
CA ARG A 147 -40.34 -30.90 -3.20
C ARG A 147 -39.28 -30.23 -2.32
N VAL A 148 -39.38 -28.93 -2.09
CA VAL A 148 -38.45 -28.15 -1.24
C VAL A 148 -38.77 -28.32 0.25
N PHE A 149 -40.04 -28.16 0.61
CA PHE A 149 -40.55 -28.20 1.99
C PHE A 149 -41.32 -29.49 2.28
N ALA A 150 -40.78 -30.63 1.84
CA ALA A 150 -41.38 -31.95 2.05
C ALA A 150 -41.70 -32.19 3.55
N GLY A 151 -42.96 -32.49 3.85
CA GLY A 151 -43.46 -32.71 5.22
C GLY A 151 -43.87 -31.44 5.99
N VAL A 152 -43.67 -30.23 5.43
CA VAL A 152 -44.15 -28.99 6.06
C VAL A 152 -45.61 -28.73 5.69
N HIS A 153 -46.45 -28.46 6.69
CA HIS A 153 -47.86 -28.13 6.49
C HIS A 153 -48.02 -26.72 5.90
N TYR A 154 -48.94 -26.57 4.93
CA TYR A 154 -49.27 -25.30 4.30
C TYR A 154 -50.79 -25.11 4.21
N HIS A 155 -51.23 -23.85 4.18
CA HIS A 155 -52.64 -23.47 4.08
C HIS A 155 -52.88 -22.68 2.79
N ILE A 156 -53.86 -23.08 1.98
CA ILE A 156 -54.30 -22.30 0.80
C ILE A 156 -55.52 -21.46 1.17
N ARG A 157 -55.44 -20.14 0.98
CA ARG A 157 -56.56 -19.20 1.12
C ARG A 157 -56.95 -18.64 -0.24
N SER A 158 -58.24 -18.65 -0.56
CA SER A 158 -58.79 -17.90 -1.71
C SER A 158 -59.05 -16.43 -1.35
N VAL A 159 -58.86 -15.53 -2.30
CA VAL A 159 -59.13 -14.08 -2.15
C VAL A 159 -60.11 -13.63 -3.24
N GLU A 160 -61.19 -12.95 -2.86
CA GLU A 160 -62.15 -12.44 -3.83
C GLU A 160 -61.56 -11.28 -4.65
N SER A 161 -61.59 -11.44 -5.98
CA SER A 161 -61.07 -10.47 -6.94
C SER A 161 -62.19 -9.61 -7.53
N LYS A 162 -61.93 -8.32 -7.74
CA LYS A 162 -62.81 -7.43 -8.53
C LYS A 162 -62.89 -7.80 -10.01
N ASN A 163 -61.94 -8.59 -10.50
CA ASN A 163 -62.02 -9.25 -11.81
C ASN A 163 -62.31 -10.75 -11.60
N PRO A 164 -63.50 -11.27 -11.98
CA PRO A 164 -63.86 -12.67 -11.81
C PRO A 164 -63.07 -13.63 -12.73
N SER A 165 -62.20 -13.15 -13.61
CA SER A 165 -61.29 -13.99 -14.41
C SER A 165 -59.97 -14.34 -13.71
N LEU A 166 -59.78 -13.97 -12.43
CA LEU A 166 -58.56 -14.25 -11.65
C LEU A 166 -58.88 -15.18 -10.49
N ASP A 167 -58.14 -16.28 -10.36
CA ASP A 167 -58.29 -17.28 -9.30
C ASP A 167 -57.24 -17.03 -8.21
N ILE A 168 -57.37 -15.91 -7.49
CA ILE A 168 -56.32 -15.44 -6.57
C ILE A 168 -56.22 -16.35 -5.34
N ARG A 169 -55.08 -17.05 -5.21
CA ARG A 169 -54.75 -17.94 -4.09
C ARG A 169 -53.47 -17.50 -3.39
N TRP A 170 -53.51 -17.55 -2.06
CA TRP A 170 -52.36 -17.36 -1.18
C TRP A 170 -51.99 -18.71 -0.55
N VAL A 171 -50.77 -19.17 -0.78
CA VAL A 171 -50.21 -20.40 -0.18
C VAL A 171 -49.32 -19.98 1.00
N ARG A 172 -49.76 -20.21 2.23
CA ARG A 172 -49.06 -19.83 3.47
C ARG A 172 -48.40 -21.03 4.13
N LEU A 173 -47.11 -20.92 4.47
CA LEU A 173 -46.38 -21.81 5.37
C LEU A 173 -45.98 -21.05 6.64
N TYR A 174 -45.84 -21.76 7.76
CA TYR A 174 -45.44 -21.16 9.03
C TYR A 174 -44.59 -22.13 9.88
N GLY A 175 -43.69 -21.56 10.68
CA GLY A 175 -42.88 -22.26 11.68
C GLY A 175 -41.38 -22.19 11.44
N GLU A 176 -40.60 -22.45 12.50
CA GLU A 176 -39.14 -22.34 12.52
C GLU A 176 -38.41 -23.30 11.56
N VAL A 177 -39.09 -24.36 11.09
CA VAL A 177 -38.60 -25.26 10.03
C VAL A 177 -38.27 -24.53 8.71
N LEU A 178 -38.83 -23.33 8.51
CA LEU A 178 -38.57 -22.48 7.35
C LEU A 178 -37.27 -21.65 7.47
N ARG A 179 -36.71 -21.51 8.69
CA ARG A 179 -35.55 -20.63 8.94
C ARG A 179 -34.31 -21.01 8.12
N PRO A 180 -33.92 -22.29 7.94
CA PRO A 180 -32.75 -22.63 7.12
C PRO A 180 -32.85 -22.10 5.69
N PHE A 181 -34.03 -22.13 5.07
CA PHE A 181 -34.27 -21.58 3.73
C PHE A 181 -34.25 -20.04 3.73
N VAL A 182 -34.94 -19.42 4.69
CA VAL A 182 -34.99 -17.95 4.84
C VAL A 182 -33.60 -17.35 5.10
N THR A 183 -32.77 -18.01 5.92
CA THR A 183 -31.38 -17.60 6.18
C THR A 183 -30.48 -17.87 4.98
N LYS A 184 -30.55 -19.05 4.34
CA LYS A 184 -29.76 -19.41 3.14
C LYS A 184 -29.90 -18.38 2.02
N TYR A 185 -31.10 -17.83 1.84
CA TYR A 185 -31.41 -16.85 0.80
C TYR A 185 -31.59 -15.41 1.30
N GLY A 186 -31.40 -15.14 2.60
CA GLY A 186 -31.42 -13.79 3.18
C GLY A 186 -32.75 -13.03 3.02
N LEU A 187 -33.88 -13.73 3.15
CA LEU A 187 -35.18 -13.26 2.64
C LEU A 187 -35.94 -12.24 3.53
N LEU A 188 -35.43 -11.89 4.71
CA LEU A 188 -36.06 -10.95 5.66
C LEU A 188 -35.77 -9.46 5.33
N ARG A 189 -35.53 -9.12 4.06
CA ARG A 189 -35.18 -7.74 3.63
C ARG A 189 -36.42 -6.92 3.26
N GLY A 190 -36.35 -5.62 3.51
CA GLY A 190 -37.37 -4.65 3.07
C GLY A 190 -37.44 -4.53 1.54
N THR A 191 -38.59 -4.10 1.01
CA THR A 191 -38.85 -4.04 -0.45
C THR A 191 -38.05 -2.98 -1.21
N SER A 192 -37.34 -2.07 -0.52
CA SER A 192 -36.29 -1.21 -1.13
C SER A 192 -35.01 -1.98 -1.42
N ASP A 193 -34.73 -2.99 -0.60
CA ASP A 193 -33.39 -3.50 -0.29
C ASP A 193 -33.24 -4.97 -0.74
N LEU A 194 -34.27 -5.46 -1.43
CA LEU A 194 -34.26 -6.68 -2.24
C LEU A 194 -33.12 -6.63 -3.23
N ALA A 195 -32.37 -7.73 -3.30
CA ALA A 195 -31.31 -8.00 -4.25
C ALA A 195 -31.38 -9.49 -4.60
N ILE A 196 -30.73 -9.94 -5.67
CA ILE A 196 -30.65 -11.38 -5.95
C ILE A 196 -29.73 -12.00 -4.89
N PRO A 197 -30.16 -13.01 -4.11
CA PRO A 197 -29.31 -13.59 -3.07
C PRO A 197 -27.99 -14.10 -3.66
N ALA A 198 -26.87 -13.92 -2.95
CA ALA A 198 -25.55 -14.35 -3.42
C ALA A 198 -25.53 -15.86 -3.77
N ALA A 199 -26.27 -16.67 -3.00
CA ALA A 199 -26.49 -18.08 -3.26
C ALA A 199 -27.15 -18.38 -4.63
N ILE A 200 -27.99 -17.51 -5.18
CA ILE A 200 -28.60 -17.67 -6.51
C ILE A 200 -27.59 -17.32 -7.61
N ARG A 201 -26.75 -16.29 -7.40
CA ARG A 201 -25.75 -15.80 -8.36
C ARG A 201 -24.62 -16.80 -8.65
N SER A 202 -24.46 -17.84 -7.83
CA SER A 202 -23.46 -18.91 -7.98
C SER A 202 -24.03 -20.26 -8.43
N LEU A 203 -25.35 -20.40 -8.62
CA LEU A 203 -25.97 -21.62 -9.13
C LEU A 203 -25.68 -21.84 -10.63
N GLY A 204 -25.95 -23.06 -11.10
CA GLY A 204 -25.92 -23.37 -12.53
C GLY A 204 -26.97 -22.63 -13.36
N ARG A 205 -26.86 -22.78 -14.68
CA ARG A 205 -27.66 -22.07 -15.69
C ARG A 205 -29.18 -22.16 -15.45
N ASP A 206 -29.67 -23.37 -15.18
CA ASP A 206 -31.11 -23.63 -15.21
C ASP A 206 -31.80 -23.14 -13.93
N ALA A 207 -31.11 -23.12 -12.79
CA ALA A 207 -31.61 -22.51 -11.56
C ALA A 207 -31.63 -20.97 -11.63
N GLN A 208 -30.61 -20.35 -12.26
CA GLN A 208 -30.63 -18.90 -12.55
C GLN A 208 -31.82 -18.54 -13.47
N ALA A 209 -32.07 -19.37 -14.50
CA ALA A 209 -33.22 -19.19 -15.39
C ALA A 209 -34.56 -19.40 -14.66
N ALA A 210 -34.67 -20.38 -13.76
CA ALA A 210 -35.89 -20.65 -13.01
C ALA A 210 -36.23 -19.55 -11.99
N TYR A 211 -35.23 -18.95 -11.32
CA TYR A 211 -35.39 -17.74 -10.51
C TYR A 211 -35.96 -16.59 -11.34
N LEU A 212 -35.36 -16.31 -12.51
CA LEU A 212 -35.83 -15.24 -13.40
C LEU A 212 -37.22 -15.52 -13.97
N SER A 213 -37.55 -16.79 -14.25
CA SER A 213 -38.86 -17.19 -14.76
C SER A 213 -39.97 -16.91 -13.74
N ALA A 214 -39.72 -17.21 -12.47
CA ALA A 214 -40.64 -16.89 -11.37
C ALA A 214 -40.76 -15.37 -11.15
N LEU A 215 -39.64 -14.65 -11.08
CA LEU A 215 -39.64 -13.20 -10.83
C LEU A 215 -40.30 -12.41 -11.98
N PHE A 216 -40.08 -12.80 -13.23
CA PHE A 216 -40.80 -12.22 -14.38
C PHE A 216 -42.25 -12.74 -14.46
N GLN A 217 -42.59 -13.93 -13.96
CA GLN A 217 -43.99 -14.36 -13.90
C GLN A 217 -44.81 -13.51 -12.93
N ALA A 218 -44.23 -13.04 -11.82
CA ALA A 218 -44.83 -12.02 -10.96
C ALA A 218 -44.80 -10.63 -11.64
N ASP A 219 -43.77 -9.83 -11.36
CA ASP A 219 -43.62 -8.41 -11.72
C ASP A 219 -43.35 -8.14 -13.23
N GLY A 220 -43.21 -9.18 -14.05
CA GLY A 220 -42.87 -9.06 -15.46
C GLY A 220 -44.09 -8.92 -16.39
N THR A 221 -43.92 -8.15 -17.46
CA THR A 221 -44.94 -7.91 -18.49
C THR A 221 -44.34 -7.84 -19.88
N VAL A 222 -45.03 -8.40 -20.88
CA VAL A 222 -44.71 -8.23 -22.30
C VAL A 222 -45.46 -7.02 -22.86
N ARG A 223 -44.74 -6.01 -23.32
CA ARG A 223 -45.31 -4.81 -23.95
C ARG A 223 -45.26 -4.96 -25.48
N LEU A 224 -46.41 -4.77 -26.13
CA LEU A 224 -46.57 -4.76 -27.58
C LEU A 224 -47.08 -3.38 -28.00
N ARG A 225 -46.32 -2.65 -28.83
CA ARG A 225 -46.65 -1.28 -29.25
C ARG A 225 -47.20 -1.27 -30.68
N SER A 226 -47.89 -0.19 -31.07
CA SER A 226 -48.87 -0.22 -32.17
C SER A 226 -48.31 -0.59 -33.57
N ARG A 227 -49.22 -0.94 -34.49
CA ARG A 227 -48.96 -1.34 -35.90
C ARG A 227 -48.00 -0.44 -36.68
N GLN A 228 -47.86 0.84 -36.31
CA GLN A 228 -46.92 1.78 -36.95
C GLN A 228 -45.48 1.64 -36.43
N THR A 229 -45.27 1.40 -35.13
CA THR A 229 -43.91 1.31 -34.55
C THR A 229 -43.35 -0.10 -34.56
N ARG A 230 -44.20 -1.13 -34.49
CA ARG A 230 -43.82 -2.56 -34.47
C ARG A 230 -42.70 -2.88 -33.45
N THR A 231 -42.75 -2.24 -32.29
CA THR A 231 -41.81 -2.46 -31.19
C THR A 231 -42.43 -3.32 -30.09
N SER A 232 -41.66 -4.31 -29.61
CA SER A 232 -42.02 -5.16 -28.49
C SER A 232 -40.87 -5.21 -27.47
N ASP A 233 -41.21 -5.21 -26.18
CA ASP A 233 -40.24 -5.33 -25.10
C ASP A 233 -40.79 -6.14 -23.92
N VAL A 234 -39.98 -7.08 -23.41
CA VAL A 234 -40.26 -7.82 -22.16
C VAL A 234 -39.68 -7.01 -21.01
N VAL A 235 -40.46 -6.79 -19.95
CA VAL A 235 -40.11 -5.80 -18.92
C VAL A 235 -40.43 -6.29 -17.52
N LEU A 236 -39.43 -6.29 -16.64
CA LEU A 236 -39.60 -6.34 -15.19
C LEU A 236 -39.72 -4.92 -14.63
N THR A 237 -40.58 -4.71 -13.64
CA THR A 237 -40.69 -3.44 -12.92
C THR A 237 -40.42 -3.66 -11.43
N THR A 238 -39.55 -2.87 -10.81
CA THR A 238 -39.29 -2.95 -9.36
C THR A 238 -39.00 -1.56 -8.78
N VAL A 239 -39.11 -1.39 -7.45
CA VAL A 239 -38.68 -0.18 -6.73
C VAL A 239 -37.29 -0.31 -6.10
N SER A 240 -36.65 -1.48 -6.23
CA SER A 240 -35.26 -1.71 -5.80
C SER A 240 -34.29 -1.48 -6.97
N GLU A 241 -33.36 -0.54 -6.80
CA GLU A 241 -32.23 -0.37 -7.74
C GLU A 241 -31.25 -1.57 -7.70
N PRO A 242 -30.87 -2.12 -6.51
CA PRO A 242 -30.07 -3.35 -6.44
C PRO A 242 -30.68 -4.55 -7.20
N LEU A 243 -31.99 -4.79 -7.07
CA LEU A 243 -32.65 -5.90 -7.79
C LEU A 243 -32.63 -5.68 -9.30
N ALA A 244 -32.84 -4.45 -9.78
CA ALA A 244 -32.77 -4.14 -11.21
C ALA A 244 -31.37 -4.39 -11.79
N LEU A 245 -30.32 -4.03 -11.06
CA LEU A 245 -28.91 -4.23 -11.41
C LEU A 245 -28.51 -5.71 -11.42
N ASP A 246 -28.88 -6.45 -10.37
CA ASP A 246 -28.62 -7.89 -10.29
C ASP A 246 -29.37 -8.66 -11.40
N VAL A 247 -30.63 -8.31 -11.69
CA VAL A 247 -31.41 -8.95 -12.77
C VAL A 247 -30.78 -8.68 -14.15
N GLN A 248 -30.30 -7.46 -14.42
CA GLN A 248 -29.55 -7.20 -15.66
C GLN A 248 -28.30 -8.08 -15.77
N THR A 249 -27.56 -8.23 -14.66
CA THR A 249 -26.35 -9.06 -14.60
C THR A 249 -26.68 -10.55 -14.82
N LEU A 250 -27.74 -11.07 -14.18
CA LEU A 250 -28.13 -12.47 -14.32
C LEU A 250 -28.68 -12.80 -15.72
N LEU A 251 -29.36 -11.84 -16.37
CA LEU A 251 -29.73 -11.96 -17.78
C LEU A 251 -28.48 -12.00 -18.70
N LEU A 252 -27.46 -11.17 -18.43
CA LEU A 252 -26.19 -11.19 -19.19
C LEU A 252 -25.38 -12.48 -18.97
N ASN A 253 -25.45 -13.12 -17.80
CA ASN A 253 -24.88 -14.45 -17.57
C ASN A 253 -25.51 -15.54 -18.46
N LEU A 254 -26.81 -15.41 -18.75
CA LEU A 254 -27.52 -16.24 -19.71
C LEU A 254 -27.34 -15.73 -21.17
N GLY A 255 -26.54 -14.69 -21.38
CA GLY A 255 -26.29 -14.01 -22.65
C GLY A 255 -27.57 -13.41 -23.26
N ILE A 256 -28.44 -12.85 -22.42
CA ILE A 256 -29.64 -12.11 -22.76
C ILE A 256 -29.38 -10.64 -22.43
N TYR A 257 -29.21 -9.80 -23.45
CA TYR A 257 -28.93 -8.38 -23.24
C TYR A 257 -30.20 -7.60 -22.86
N ALA A 258 -30.14 -6.89 -21.72
CA ALA A 258 -31.23 -6.06 -21.19
C ALA A 258 -30.75 -4.63 -20.86
N ARG A 259 -31.67 -3.66 -20.81
CA ARG A 259 -31.40 -2.26 -20.42
C ARG A 259 -32.23 -1.89 -19.20
N ILE A 260 -31.61 -1.21 -18.22
CA ILE A 260 -32.32 -0.58 -17.11
C ILE A 260 -32.76 0.84 -17.52
N GLN A 261 -33.97 1.24 -17.10
CA GLN A 261 -34.46 2.61 -17.21
C GLN A 261 -35.11 3.03 -15.89
N ARG A 262 -34.63 4.11 -15.27
CA ARG A 262 -35.32 4.72 -14.11
C ARG A 262 -36.56 5.47 -14.60
N GLY A 263 -37.70 5.24 -13.94
CA GLY A 263 -38.96 5.92 -14.21
C GLY A 263 -39.06 7.30 -13.56
N VAL A 264 -40.26 7.85 -13.56
CA VAL A 264 -40.63 9.05 -12.80
C VAL A 264 -41.90 8.72 -12.01
N GLU A 265 -41.90 9.04 -10.73
CA GLU A 265 -43.06 8.95 -9.83
C GLU A 265 -43.21 10.31 -9.14
N THR A 266 -44.41 10.85 -9.16
CA THR A 266 -44.72 12.23 -8.70
C THR A 266 -45.66 12.25 -7.50
N ARG A 267 -46.12 11.08 -7.04
CA ARG A 267 -47.01 10.94 -5.89
C ARG A 267 -46.22 10.85 -4.59
N VAL A 268 -46.58 11.70 -3.63
CA VAL A 268 -46.05 11.67 -2.25
C VAL A 268 -46.21 10.27 -1.67
N ASN A 269 -45.21 9.82 -0.89
CA ASN A 269 -45.13 8.48 -0.30
C ASN A 269 -45.07 7.31 -1.31
N ARG A 270 -44.58 7.52 -2.54
CA ARG A 270 -44.23 6.45 -3.48
C ARG A 270 -42.80 6.58 -4.01
N ARG A 271 -42.10 5.45 -4.13
CA ARG A 271 -40.71 5.36 -4.59
C ARG A 271 -40.64 5.29 -6.12
N THR A 272 -39.56 5.79 -6.71
CA THR A 272 -39.33 5.76 -8.16
C THR A 272 -39.14 4.31 -8.65
N PRO A 273 -39.87 3.84 -9.68
CA PRO A 273 -39.66 2.51 -10.24
C PRO A 273 -38.48 2.45 -11.21
N TYR A 274 -37.92 1.26 -11.37
CA TYR A 274 -36.88 0.88 -12.32
C TYR A 274 -37.43 -0.20 -13.25
N PHE A 275 -37.20 -0.06 -14.55
CA PHE A 275 -37.68 -0.96 -15.59
C PHE A 275 -36.49 -1.70 -16.23
N VAL A 276 -36.45 -3.03 -16.12
CA VAL A 276 -35.46 -3.87 -16.84
C VAL A 276 -36.08 -4.36 -18.14
N SER A 277 -35.64 -3.83 -19.29
CA SER A 277 -36.28 -4.02 -20.60
C SER A 277 -35.42 -4.81 -21.58
N ILE A 278 -36.00 -5.86 -22.16
CA ILE A 278 -35.41 -6.75 -23.18
C ILE A 278 -36.06 -6.42 -24.53
N GLY A 279 -35.34 -5.66 -25.37
CA GLY A 279 -35.86 -5.09 -26.63
C GLY A 279 -35.13 -5.50 -27.92
N TYR A 280 -34.05 -6.27 -27.83
CA TYR A 280 -33.38 -6.87 -28.99
C TYR A 280 -34.04 -8.22 -29.35
N ALA A 281 -34.06 -8.57 -30.63
CA ALA A 281 -34.84 -9.69 -31.16
C ALA A 281 -34.27 -11.06 -30.74
N ASP A 282 -32.95 -11.21 -30.86
CA ASP A 282 -32.19 -12.34 -30.31
C ASP A 282 -32.32 -12.43 -28.79
N ALA A 283 -32.22 -11.30 -28.07
CA ALA A 283 -32.39 -11.28 -26.63
C ALA A 283 -33.81 -11.70 -26.19
N ARG A 284 -34.87 -11.29 -26.90
CA ARG A 284 -36.25 -11.75 -26.62
C ARG A 284 -36.47 -13.22 -26.99
N ALA A 285 -35.93 -13.68 -28.12
CA ALA A 285 -35.99 -15.09 -28.50
C ALA A 285 -35.29 -15.97 -27.45
N LYS A 286 -34.08 -15.59 -27.04
CA LYS A 286 -33.32 -16.30 -26.00
C LYS A 286 -34.00 -16.21 -24.62
N PHE A 287 -34.69 -15.12 -24.30
CA PHE A 287 -35.56 -15.07 -23.10
C PHE A 287 -36.70 -16.08 -23.18
N ARG A 288 -37.41 -16.19 -24.32
CA ARG A 288 -38.44 -17.22 -24.54
C ARG A 288 -37.87 -18.64 -24.41
N ASP A 289 -36.72 -18.89 -25.03
CA ASP A 289 -36.13 -20.22 -25.16
C ASP A 289 -35.39 -20.72 -23.90
N VAL A 290 -35.07 -19.81 -22.96
CA VAL A 290 -34.29 -20.14 -21.74
C VAL A 290 -35.04 -19.82 -20.44
N ILE A 291 -35.90 -18.81 -20.39
CA ILE A 291 -36.57 -18.34 -19.16
C ILE A 291 -38.10 -18.49 -19.26
N GLY A 292 -38.69 -18.01 -20.36
CA GLY A 292 -40.11 -18.14 -20.64
C GLY A 292 -41.05 -17.43 -19.65
N PHE A 293 -42.30 -17.91 -19.60
CA PHE A 293 -43.32 -17.55 -18.62
C PHE A 293 -44.09 -18.80 -18.20
N VAL A 294 -44.67 -18.77 -16.99
CA VAL A 294 -45.37 -19.90 -16.37
C VAL A 294 -46.85 -19.93 -16.74
N SER A 295 -47.49 -18.78 -16.92
CA SER A 295 -48.87 -18.67 -17.42
C SER A 295 -48.92 -18.74 -18.95
N GLU A 296 -49.87 -19.51 -19.51
CA GLU A 296 -50.05 -19.58 -20.97
C GLU A 296 -50.31 -18.20 -21.60
N ASP A 297 -51.03 -17.34 -20.88
CA ASP A 297 -51.43 -16.03 -21.37
C ASP A 297 -50.28 -14.99 -21.39
N LYS A 298 -49.21 -15.19 -20.59
CA LYS A 298 -47.94 -14.45 -20.77
C LYS A 298 -47.04 -15.10 -21.83
N ARG A 299 -46.98 -16.44 -21.94
CA ARG A 299 -46.26 -17.16 -23.02
C ARG A 299 -46.71 -16.69 -24.41
N ARG A 300 -48.01 -16.76 -24.70
CA ARG A 300 -48.58 -16.37 -26.00
C ARG A 300 -48.28 -14.92 -26.39
N LYS A 301 -48.19 -14.00 -25.41
CA LYS A 301 -47.80 -12.61 -25.65
C LYS A 301 -46.31 -12.49 -25.97
N LEU A 302 -45.46 -13.29 -25.32
CA LEU A 302 -44.03 -13.38 -25.61
C LEU A 302 -43.75 -13.97 -27.00
N ASP A 303 -44.46 -15.03 -27.41
CA ASP A 303 -44.34 -15.60 -28.75
C ASP A 303 -44.69 -14.56 -29.83
N MET A 304 -45.77 -13.82 -29.61
CA MET A 304 -46.15 -12.70 -30.48
C MET A 304 -45.07 -11.59 -30.48
N ALA A 305 -44.44 -11.28 -29.34
CA ALA A 305 -43.32 -10.33 -29.25
C ALA A 305 -42.03 -10.79 -29.97
N CYS A 306 -41.88 -12.10 -30.21
CA CYS A 306 -40.74 -12.71 -30.90
C CYS A 306 -41.01 -13.01 -32.39
N SER A 307 -42.24 -12.80 -32.88
CA SER A 307 -42.63 -13.02 -34.28
C SER A 307 -42.20 -11.89 -35.23
N ASP A 308 -42.25 -12.14 -36.54
CA ASP A 308 -41.96 -11.16 -37.61
C ASP A 308 -42.88 -9.93 -37.62
N ALA A 309 -43.95 -9.92 -36.82
CA ALA A 309 -44.72 -8.71 -36.55
C ALA A 309 -43.90 -7.65 -35.78
N PHE A 310 -42.83 -8.05 -35.08
CA PHE A 310 -41.98 -7.22 -34.23
C PHE A 310 -40.46 -7.50 -34.43
N PRO A 311 -39.91 -7.31 -35.64
CA PRO A 311 -38.61 -7.86 -36.05
C PRO A 311 -37.38 -7.32 -35.28
N GLY A 312 -37.51 -6.17 -34.60
CA GLY A 312 -36.50 -5.67 -33.67
C GLY A 312 -35.13 -5.36 -34.29
N LYS A 313 -34.06 -5.65 -33.53
CA LYS A 313 -32.65 -5.54 -33.93
C LYS A 313 -31.85 -6.69 -33.31
N GLN A 314 -30.74 -7.08 -33.93
CA GLN A 314 -29.80 -8.08 -33.43
C GLN A 314 -28.74 -7.43 -32.50
N THR A 315 -28.16 -8.22 -31.59
CA THR A 315 -27.18 -7.78 -30.59
C THR A 315 -25.73 -8.03 -31.07
N PRO A 316 -24.84 -7.02 -31.07
CA PRO A 316 -23.45 -7.20 -31.49
C PRO A 316 -22.61 -7.89 -30.40
N ALA A 317 -21.62 -8.70 -30.82
CA ALA A 317 -20.79 -9.52 -29.93
C ALA A 317 -20.05 -8.70 -28.87
N LEU A 318 -19.18 -7.80 -29.32
CA LEU A 318 -18.68 -6.67 -28.54
C LEU A 318 -19.58 -5.46 -28.77
N ARG A 319 -19.77 -4.68 -27.72
CA ARG A 319 -20.67 -3.53 -27.69
C ARG A 319 -19.99 -2.36 -27.02
N GLU A 320 -19.72 -1.31 -27.79
CA GLU A 320 -19.32 0.00 -27.27
C GLU A 320 -20.44 0.55 -26.36
N GLU A 321 -20.17 0.78 -25.08
CA GLU A 321 -21.12 1.44 -24.17
C GLU A 321 -20.52 2.69 -23.53
N THR A 322 -21.31 3.77 -23.49
CA THR A 322 -20.85 5.09 -23.05
C THR A 322 -20.85 5.19 -21.54
N ILE A 323 -19.73 5.65 -20.97
CA ILE A 323 -19.61 6.07 -19.58
C ILE A 323 -20.52 7.29 -19.37
N VAL A 324 -21.45 7.20 -18.43
CA VAL A 324 -22.37 8.32 -18.07
C VAL A 324 -22.01 8.97 -16.74
N ARG A 325 -21.33 8.24 -15.86
CA ARG A 325 -20.82 8.73 -14.58
C ARG A 325 -19.65 7.85 -14.14
N ILE A 326 -18.67 8.44 -13.48
CA ILE A 326 -17.69 7.75 -12.65
C ILE A 326 -17.93 8.28 -11.24
N GLU A 327 -18.01 7.39 -10.26
CA GLU A 327 -18.26 7.74 -8.86
C GLU A 327 -17.30 6.94 -7.98
N ALA A 328 -16.60 7.60 -7.06
CA ALA A 328 -15.83 6.89 -6.03
C ALA A 328 -16.81 6.12 -5.14
N VAL A 329 -16.53 4.83 -4.90
CA VAL A 329 -17.33 3.95 -4.03
C VAL A 329 -16.89 4.06 -2.58
N GLY A 330 -15.64 4.49 -2.37
CA GLY A 330 -14.90 4.42 -1.11
C GLY A 330 -13.74 3.43 -1.23
N VAL A 331 -13.11 3.14 -0.10
CA VAL A 331 -12.17 2.02 0.03
C VAL A 331 -12.97 0.72 0.08
N GLN A 332 -12.50 -0.31 -0.64
CA GLN A 332 -13.10 -1.65 -0.68
C GLN A 332 -11.99 -2.71 -0.71
N PRO A 333 -12.22 -3.94 -0.24
CA PRO A 333 -11.35 -5.08 -0.51
C PRO A 333 -11.13 -5.29 -2.01
N VAL A 334 -9.87 -5.18 -2.46
CA VAL A 334 -9.49 -5.35 -3.87
C VAL A 334 -8.77 -6.67 -4.09
N TYR A 335 -9.24 -7.38 -5.10
CA TYR A 335 -8.86 -8.75 -5.42
C TYR A 335 -8.48 -8.82 -6.89
N ASP A 336 -7.42 -9.57 -7.18
CA ASP A 336 -6.79 -9.62 -8.50
C ASP A 336 -6.47 -11.06 -8.89
N ILE A 337 -6.52 -11.33 -10.19
CA ILE A 337 -6.32 -12.65 -10.77
C ILE A 337 -5.43 -12.54 -12.01
N GLN A 338 -4.26 -13.15 -11.95
CA GLN A 338 -3.39 -13.26 -13.13
C GLN A 338 -3.91 -14.40 -14.00
N THR A 339 -4.04 -14.18 -15.31
CA THR A 339 -4.43 -15.22 -16.28
C THR A 339 -3.29 -15.55 -17.25
N GLU A 340 -3.38 -16.73 -17.89
CA GLU A 340 -2.42 -17.15 -18.95
C GLU A 340 -2.33 -16.12 -20.10
N SER A 341 -3.41 -15.39 -20.38
CA SER A 341 -3.46 -14.33 -21.39
C SER A 341 -3.15 -12.93 -20.85
N GLY A 342 -2.83 -12.76 -19.56
CA GLY A 342 -2.61 -11.45 -18.93
C GLY A 342 -3.81 -10.50 -19.04
N GLN A 343 -4.98 -11.03 -19.39
CA GLN A 343 -6.22 -10.31 -19.66
C GLN A 343 -7.41 -11.19 -19.27
N TYR A 344 -8.47 -10.60 -18.72
CA TYR A 344 -9.72 -11.31 -18.39
C TYR A 344 -10.91 -10.36 -18.39
N LEU A 345 -12.12 -10.90 -18.26
CA LEU A 345 -13.38 -10.16 -18.23
C LEU A 345 -13.92 -9.97 -16.79
N SER A 346 -13.57 -8.85 -16.14
CA SER A 346 -14.18 -8.30 -14.92
C SER A 346 -15.41 -7.45 -15.25
N ASN A 347 -16.62 -7.90 -14.89
CA ASN A 347 -17.90 -7.35 -15.40
C ASN A 347 -17.86 -7.09 -16.94
N ASN A 348 -17.04 -7.91 -17.62
CA ASN A 348 -16.64 -7.83 -19.03
C ASN A 348 -15.49 -6.82 -19.43
N VAL A 349 -14.43 -6.51 -18.57
CA VAL A 349 -13.19 -5.59 -18.74
C VAL A 349 -11.85 -5.97 -17.92
N ILE A 350 -10.62 -5.31 -17.99
CA ILE A 350 -9.18 -5.91 -17.94
C ILE A 350 -7.94 -5.16 -17.16
N VAL A 351 -6.57 -5.48 -17.29
CA VAL A 351 -5.35 -5.21 -16.32
C VAL A 351 -3.79 -5.07 -16.82
N HIS A 352 -2.71 -4.67 -16.00
CA HIS A 352 -1.14 -4.83 -16.20
C HIS A 352 -0.04 -4.47 -15.02
N ASN A 353 1.34 -4.22 -15.18
CA ASN A 353 2.50 -4.23 -14.11
C ASN A 353 3.85 -3.26 -14.05
N CYS A 354 5.15 -3.64 -13.65
CA CYS A 354 6.01 -3.05 -12.48
C CYS A 354 7.70 -3.20 -12.37
N PHE A 355 8.65 -2.38 -11.67
CA PHE A 355 10.25 -2.17 -11.82
C PHE A 355 11.46 -1.79 -10.68
N ILE A 356 12.65 -0.99 -10.81
CA ILE A 356 13.98 -0.74 -9.89
C ILE A 356 14.65 0.72 -9.27
N GLN A 357 15.81 1.53 -9.52
CA GLN A 357 16.40 2.77 -8.63
C GLN A 357 17.56 3.97 -9.03
N SER A 358 17.97 5.14 -8.27
CA SER A 358 18.87 6.50 -8.37
C SER A 358 19.71 7.38 -7.18
N VAL A 359 20.93 8.10 -7.22
CA VAL A 359 21.74 8.71 -5.97
C VAL A 359 22.81 9.98 -5.93
N ASP A 360 23.32 10.55 -4.75
CA ASP A 360 24.20 11.83 -4.46
C ASP A 360 25.36 11.98 -3.28
N ASP A 361 26.00 13.18 -2.93
CA ASP A 361 27.10 13.54 -1.88
C ASP A 361 26.68 14.36 -0.60
N ASP A 362 26.27 13.68 0.48
CA ASP A 362 26.10 14.22 1.85
C ASP A 362 26.38 13.11 2.88
N LEU A 363 26.69 13.41 4.14
CA LEU A 363 26.99 12.36 5.14
C LEU A 363 25.73 11.58 5.61
N VAL A 364 24.60 12.24 5.84
CA VAL A 364 23.41 11.64 6.51
C VAL A 364 22.05 11.95 5.87
N ASN A 365 21.94 12.97 5.01
CA ASN A 365 20.66 13.37 4.43
C ASN A 365 20.16 12.39 3.34
N GLU A 366 18.88 12.50 2.94
CA GLU A 366 18.32 11.69 1.86
C GLU A 366 19.14 11.86 0.57
N GLY A 367 19.43 10.76 -0.11
CA GLY A 367 20.31 10.76 -1.28
C GLY A 367 21.81 10.67 -0.91
N GLY A 368 22.19 10.90 0.34
CA GLY A 368 23.56 10.83 0.86
C GLY A 368 24.06 9.44 1.30
N ILE A 369 25.21 9.45 1.99
CA ILE A 369 26.07 8.29 2.30
C ILE A 369 25.42 7.31 3.29
N MET A 370 25.03 7.76 4.49
CA MET A 370 24.50 6.85 5.53
C MET A 370 23.08 6.38 5.22
N ASP A 371 22.32 7.20 4.49
CA ASP A 371 21.11 6.77 3.82
C ASP A 371 21.42 5.56 2.93
N LEU A 372 22.36 5.67 1.96
CA LEU A 372 22.71 4.57 1.02
C LEU A 372 23.03 3.23 1.69
N TRP A 373 23.57 3.19 2.92
CA TRP A 373 23.79 1.93 3.63
C TRP A 373 22.50 1.35 4.24
N THR A 374 21.63 2.21 4.77
CA THR A 374 20.25 1.84 5.19
C THR A 374 19.42 1.42 3.99
N ARG A 375 19.72 2.01 2.82
CA ARG A 375 19.12 1.68 1.55
C ARG A 375 19.42 0.23 1.17
N GLU A 376 20.63 -0.05 0.70
CA GLU A 376 21.02 -1.32 0.04
C GLU A 376 20.63 -2.57 0.86
N ALA A 377 20.71 -2.46 2.19
CA ALA A 377 20.26 -3.46 3.16
C ALA A 377 18.86 -4.02 2.89
N ARG A 378 17.92 -3.20 2.38
CA ARG A 378 16.52 -3.58 2.16
C ARG A 378 16.34 -4.54 1.00
N LEU A 379 17.16 -4.45 -0.05
CA LEU A 379 17.00 -5.31 -1.24
C LEU A 379 18.00 -6.47 -1.28
N PHE A 380 19.15 -6.35 -0.60
CA PHE A 380 19.92 -7.53 -0.15
C PHE A 380 19.05 -8.53 0.65
N LYS A 381 18.14 -8.05 1.50
CA LYS A 381 17.19 -8.90 2.26
C LYS A 381 16.28 -9.75 1.35
N TYR A 382 15.90 -9.23 0.19
CA TYR A 382 15.07 -9.93 -0.81
C TYR A 382 15.88 -10.66 -1.89
N GLY A 383 17.21 -10.62 -1.81
CA GLY A 383 18.11 -11.37 -2.69
C GLY A 383 18.50 -10.65 -3.98
N SER A 384 18.20 -9.35 -4.11
CA SER A 384 18.75 -8.47 -5.14
C SER A 384 20.24 -8.14 -4.89
N GLY A 385 20.85 -7.39 -5.80
CA GLY A 385 22.24 -6.93 -5.70
C GLY A 385 22.35 -5.50 -6.24
N THR A 386 23.21 -4.72 -5.60
CA THR A 386 23.25 -3.26 -5.74
C THR A 386 24.44 -2.81 -6.57
N GLY A 387 24.35 -1.58 -7.08
CA GLY A 387 25.49 -0.91 -7.70
C GLY A 387 25.38 0.59 -7.47
N THR A 388 26.50 1.23 -7.17
CA THR A 388 26.51 2.69 -6.95
C THR A 388 27.84 3.30 -7.36
N ASN A 389 27.78 4.48 -7.96
CA ASN A 389 28.93 5.32 -8.27
C ASN A 389 29.13 6.35 -7.15
N PHE A 390 30.27 6.29 -6.47
CA PHE A 390 30.61 7.15 -5.31
C PHE A 390 31.39 8.41 -5.70
N SER A 391 31.61 8.65 -7.00
CA SER A 391 32.53 9.69 -7.50
C SER A 391 32.13 11.12 -7.24
N LYS A 392 30.89 11.36 -6.78
CA LYS A 392 30.44 12.67 -6.27
C LYS A 392 31.09 13.02 -4.93
N LEU A 393 31.43 12.01 -4.12
CA LEU A 393 31.95 12.23 -2.77
C LEU A 393 33.30 12.94 -2.78
N ARG A 394 33.51 13.89 -1.87
CA ARG A 394 34.79 14.62 -1.75
C ARG A 394 35.92 13.76 -1.17
N GLY A 395 37.13 13.95 -1.69
CA GLY A 395 38.31 13.20 -1.26
C GLY A 395 38.80 13.52 0.15
N ASP A 396 39.81 12.79 0.61
CA ASP A 396 40.54 13.08 1.85
C ASP A 396 41.12 14.48 1.81
N ALA A 397 41.16 15.10 2.99
CA ALA A 397 41.75 16.41 3.19
C ALA A 397 41.10 17.57 2.36
N GLU A 398 40.04 17.32 1.59
CA GLU A 398 39.22 18.38 0.96
C GLU A 398 38.50 19.21 2.05
N PRO A 399 38.24 20.52 1.82
CA PRO A 399 37.64 21.38 2.82
C PRO A 399 36.16 21.04 3.07
N LEU A 400 35.74 21.14 4.32
CA LEU A 400 34.33 21.06 4.73
C LEU A 400 33.73 22.46 4.86
N SER A 401 32.43 22.59 4.58
CA SER A 401 31.68 23.84 4.70
C SER A 401 31.66 24.41 6.13
N GLY A 402 31.60 23.54 7.14
CA GLY A 402 31.74 23.90 8.56
C GLY A 402 33.18 24.13 9.05
N GLY A 403 34.17 24.09 8.15
CA GLY A 403 35.59 24.07 8.52
C GLY A 403 36.10 22.68 8.92
N GLY A 404 37.42 22.57 9.09
CA GLY A 404 38.08 21.26 9.14
C GLY A 404 38.29 20.67 7.74
N ARG A 405 38.48 19.35 7.67
CA ARG A 405 38.80 18.62 6.42
C ARG A 405 38.06 17.28 6.39
N SER A 406 37.73 16.82 5.18
CA SER A 406 37.14 15.50 4.92
C SER A 406 38.05 14.36 5.41
N SER A 407 37.43 13.24 5.82
CA SER A 407 38.09 11.97 6.17
C SER A 407 38.21 11.00 4.98
N GLY A 408 37.88 11.47 3.77
CA GLY A 408 37.95 10.70 2.52
C GLY A 408 36.83 9.68 2.33
N LEU A 409 36.60 9.36 1.05
CA LEU A 409 35.67 8.32 0.57
C LEU A 409 35.92 6.97 1.26
N MET A 410 37.20 6.64 1.44
CA MET A 410 37.64 5.33 1.94
C MET A 410 37.17 5.04 3.36
N SER A 411 37.02 6.06 4.20
CA SER A 411 36.44 5.92 5.54
C SER A 411 34.99 5.39 5.49
N PHE A 412 34.21 5.79 4.47
CA PHE A 412 32.81 5.41 4.34
C PHE A 412 32.61 4.08 3.61
N LEU A 413 33.42 3.79 2.58
CA LEU A 413 33.39 2.49 1.90
C LEU A 413 33.71 1.33 2.86
N ARG A 414 34.65 1.55 3.79
CA ARG A 414 34.98 0.60 4.88
C ARG A 414 33.81 0.33 5.84
N ILE A 415 32.83 1.23 5.94
CA ILE A 415 31.60 1.04 6.73
C ILE A 415 30.55 0.27 5.92
N GLY A 416 30.28 0.70 4.67
CA GLY A 416 29.32 0.06 3.79
C GLY A 416 29.61 -1.41 3.50
N ASP A 417 30.89 -1.75 3.34
CA ASP A 417 31.34 -3.15 3.22
C ASP A 417 30.94 -4.01 4.43
N ARG A 418 31.08 -3.48 5.65
CA ARG A 418 30.69 -4.19 6.88
C ARG A 418 29.17 -4.38 6.98
N ALA A 419 28.40 -3.40 6.51
CA ALA A 419 26.94 -3.51 6.44
C ALA A 419 26.52 -4.62 5.46
N ALA A 420 27.11 -4.66 4.25
CA ALA A 420 26.83 -5.71 3.27
C ALA A 420 27.18 -7.12 3.80
N GLY A 421 28.33 -7.28 4.46
CA GLY A 421 28.77 -8.58 5.00
C GLY A 421 27.88 -9.17 6.09
N ALA A 422 27.10 -8.33 6.79
CA ALA A 422 26.16 -8.75 7.82
C ALA A 422 24.84 -9.32 7.27
N ILE A 423 24.51 -9.08 5.98
CA ILE A 423 23.16 -9.26 5.44
C ILE A 423 23.09 -10.42 4.43
N LYS A 424 22.03 -11.24 4.55
CA LYS A 424 21.76 -12.44 3.73
C LYS A 424 20.25 -12.58 3.49
N SER A 425 19.84 -13.13 2.35
CA SER A 425 18.42 -13.17 1.96
C SER A 425 17.59 -14.21 2.73
N GLY A 426 16.35 -13.87 3.08
CA GLY A 426 15.51 -14.64 4.02
C GLY A 426 14.84 -15.91 3.50
N GLY A 427 15.47 -16.66 2.58
CA GLY A 427 14.86 -17.88 1.99
C GLY A 427 15.82 -18.77 1.20
N THR A 428 16.90 -18.21 0.66
CA THR A 428 18.09 -18.96 0.24
C THR A 428 19.32 -18.29 0.85
N THR A 429 20.39 -19.04 1.10
CA THR A 429 21.57 -18.56 1.86
C THR A 429 22.50 -17.62 1.08
N ARG A 430 21.96 -16.88 0.10
CA ARG A 430 22.66 -15.86 -0.71
C ARG A 430 23.11 -14.70 0.19
N ARG A 431 24.38 -14.29 0.05
CA ARG A 431 24.91 -13.05 0.67
C ARG A 431 24.43 -11.83 -0.12
N ALA A 432 24.50 -10.65 0.50
CA ALA A 432 24.54 -9.38 -0.21
C ALA A 432 25.56 -9.40 -1.36
N ALA A 433 25.29 -8.61 -2.41
CA ALA A 433 26.15 -8.49 -3.59
C ALA A 433 26.24 -7.02 -4.00
N LYS A 434 27.26 -6.32 -3.49
CA LYS A 434 27.47 -4.89 -3.74
C LYS A 434 28.49 -4.64 -4.86
N MET A 435 28.23 -3.66 -5.72
CA MET A 435 29.22 -3.01 -6.59
C MET A 435 29.52 -1.58 -6.13
N VAL A 436 30.80 -1.26 -5.93
CA VAL A 436 31.34 0.09 -5.63
C VAL A 436 32.08 0.59 -6.86
N CYS A 437 31.66 1.73 -7.42
CA CYS A 437 32.32 2.34 -8.58
C CYS A 437 32.94 3.71 -8.22
N LEU A 438 34.14 3.99 -8.74
CA LEU A 438 34.85 5.27 -8.54
C LEU A 438 35.57 5.74 -9.81
N ASP A 439 35.33 6.98 -10.25
CA ASP A 439 35.94 7.62 -11.43
C ASP A 439 37.44 7.84 -11.21
N LEU A 440 38.26 7.52 -12.23
CA LEU A 440 39.72 7.41 -12.15
C LEU A 440 40.46 8.75 -11.84
N ASP A 441 39.76 9.87 -11.89
CA ASP A 441 40.29 11.19 -11.51
C ASP A 441 39.99 11.57 -10.05
N HIS A 442 39.35 10.70 -9.25
CA HIS A 442 39.02 11.00 -7.85
C HIS A 442 40.28 11.14 -6.98
N PRO A 443 40.33 12.07 -6.00
CA PRO A 443 41.51 12.24 -5.14
C PRO A 443 41.97 10.99 -4.39
N ASP A 444 41.03 10.13 -3.96
CA ASP A 444 41.30 8.96 -3.12
C ASP A 444 41.55 7.69 -3.95
N ILE A 445 41.62 7.81 -5.29
CA ILE A 445 41.67 6.68 -6.22
C ILE A 445 42.82 5.71 -5.90
N GLU A 446 43.96 6.22 -5.42
CA GLU A 446 45.09 5.37 -5.03
C GLU A 446 44.81 4.51 -3.79
N GLU A 447 44.20 5.05 -2.74
CA GLU A 447 43.85 4.23 -1.57
C GLU A 447 42.71 3.26 -1.93
N PHE A 448 41.79 3.66 -2.82
CA PHE A 448 40.75 2.77 -3.34
C PHE A 448 41.32 1.56 -4.09
N ILE A 449 42.38 1.75 -4.88
CA ILE A 449 43.11 0.67 -5.56
C ILE A 449 43.90 -0.18 -4.55
N ASP A 450 44.65 0.45 -3.64
CA ASP A 450 45.50 -0.26 -2.67
C ASP A 450 44.69 -0.96 -1.55
N TRP A 451 43.40 -0.63 -1.37
CA TRP A 451 42.58 -1.04 -0.23
C TRP A 451 42.61 -2.55 0.01
N LYS A 452 42.09 -3.36 -0.91
CA LYS A 452 42.02 -4.82 -0.74
C LYS A 452 43.42 -5.43 -0.57
N VAL A 453 44.42 -4.94 -1.30
CA VAL A 453 45.82 -5.40 -1.19
C VAL A 453 46.36 -5.26 0.25
N ILE A 454 46.09 -4.13 0.90
CA ILE A 454 46.50 -3.87 2.29
C ILE A 454 45.73 -4.77 3.27
N GLU A 455 44.46 -5.08 2.98
CA GLU A 455 43.63 -5.94 3.82
C GLU A 455 44.04 -7.42 3.71
N GLU A 456 44.45 -7.91 2.53
CA GLU A 456 45.08 -9.24 2.37
C GLU A 456 46.36 -9.40 3.19
N GLN A 457 47.21 -8.35 3.21
CA GLN A 457 48.43 -8.34 4.04
C GLN A 457 48.11 -8.41 5.54
N LYS A 458 47.00 -7.80 5.99
CA LYS A 458 46.50 -7.93 7.38
C LYS A 458 46.05 -9.35 7.69
N VAL A 459 45.35 -10.03 6.77
CA VAL A 459 44.97 -11.45 6.94
C VAL A 459 46.21 -12.31 7.18
N ALA A 460 47.23 -12.20 6.31
CA ALA A 460 48.47 -12.95 6.45
C ALA A 460 49.16 -12.69 7.80
N ALA A 461 49.26 -11.42 8.22
CA ALA A 461 49.86 -11.04 9.49
C ALA A 461 49.09 -11.61 10.71
N MET A 462 47.76 -11.58 10.72
CA MET A 462 46.94 -12.13 11.81
C MET A 462 47.06 -13.66 11.92
N VAL A 463 47.08 -14.36 10.79
CA VAL A 463 47.25 -15.82 10.75
C VAL A 463 48.62 -16.23 11.28
N THR A 464 49.70 -15.56 10.85
CA THR A 464 51.05 -15.84 11.34
C THR A 464 51.22 -15.48 12.81
N GLY A 465 50.77 -14.28 13.21
CA GLY A 465 50.94 -13.76 14.58
C GLY A 465 50.16 -14.56 15.63
N SER A 466 48.92 -14.96 15.33
CA SER A 466 48.10 -15.74 16.29
C SER A 466 48.70 -17.11 16.61
N LYS A 467 49.19 -17.83 15.60
CA LYS A 467 49.86 -19.13 15.74
C LYS A 467 51.15 -19.03 16.55
N ILE A 468 51.94 -17.99 16.31
CA ILE A 468 53.15 -17.69 17.10
C ILE A 468 52.78 -17.39 18.55
N CYS A 469 51.75 -16.56 18.81
CA CYS A 469 51.29 -16.27 20.18
C CYS A 469 50.79 -17.53 20.90
N ALA A 470 49.98 -18.36 20.24
CA ALA A 470 49.49 -19.63 20.79
C ALA A 470 50.63 -20.56 21.20
N GLN A 471 51.60 -20.77 20.30
CA GLN A 471 52.78 -21.60 20.55
C GLN A 471 53.66 -21.05 21.69
N ARG A 472 53.95 -19.75 21.68
CA ARG A 472 54.88 -19.13 22.63
C ARG A 472 54.28 -18.97 24.02
N LEU A 473 53.01 -18.59 24.16
CA LEU A 473 52.38 -18.43 25.47
C LEU A 473 52.19 -19.79 26.17
N ASN A 474 51.84 -20.85 25.43
CA ASN A 474 51.82 -22.20 25.98
C ASN A 474 53.21 -22.71 26.37
N ALA A 475 54.27 -22.33 25.66
CA ALA A 475 55.63 -22.63 26.07
C ALA A 475 56.02 -21.92 27.39
N VAL A 476 55.63 -20.66 27.58
CA VAL A 476 55.82 -19.94 28.85
C VAL A 476 55.01 -20.60 29.98
N LEU A 477 53.71 -20.83 29.79
CA LEU A 477 52.84 -21.44 30.81
C LEU A 477 53.32 -22.83 31.21
N LYS A 478 53.72 -23.67 30.24
CA LYS A 478 54.30 -24.99 30.51
C LYS A 478 55.61 -24.89 31.30
N ALA A 479 56.44 -23.88 31.04
CA ALA A 479 57.68 -23.68 31.76
C ALA A 479 57.48 -23.21 33.21
N CYS A 480 56.35 -22.59 33.55
CA CYS A 480 55.98 -22.27 34.93
C CYS A 480 55.67 -23.51 35.79
N HIS A 481 55.31 -24.66 35.20
CA HIS A 481 54.97 -25.87 35.94
C HIS A 481 56.18 -26.76 36.15
N VAL A 482 56.60 -26.90 37.40
CA VAL A 482 57.75 -27.73 37.81
C VAL A 482 57.30 -28.81 38.80
N SER A 483 58.03 -29.92 38.87
CA SER A 483 57.71 -30.98 39.84
C SER A 483 57.93 -30.50 41.28
N ASP A 484 57.06 -30.94 42.19
CA ASP A 484 57.19 -30.68 43.63
C ASP A 484 58.18 -31.64 44.34
N GLY A 485 58.64 -32.70 43.65
CA GLY A 485 59.51 -33.76 44.19
C GLY A 485 58.77 -34.95 44.82
N ASN A 486 57.47 -34.83 45.08
CA ASN A 486 56.60 -35.88 45.63
C ASN A 486 55.67 -36.51 44.57
N GLY A 487 55.67 -36.00 43.34
CA GLY A 487 54.87 -36.49 42.21
C GLY A 487 53.76 -35.54 41.77
N GLY A 488 53.60 -34.40 42.45
CA GLY A 488 52.75 -33.31 42.03
C GLY A 488 53.47 -32.30 41.11
N MET A 489 52.69 -31.36 40.60
CA MET A 489 53.14 -30.17 39.90
C MET A 489 52.90 -28.95 40.79
N LYS A 490 53.85 -28.00 40.80
CA LYS A 490 53.73 -26.69 41.43
C LYS A 490 54.08 -25.60 40.44
N ALA A 491 53.49 -24.42 40.62
CA ALA A 491 53.91 -23.23 39.89
C ALA A 491 55.23 -22.69 40.47
N ASP A 492 56.23 -22.48 39.62
CA ASP A 492 57.39 -21.61 39.86
C ASP A 492 57.47 -20.56 38.75
N ALA A 493 56.97 -19.36 39.08
CA ALA A 493 56.97 -18.20 38.21
C ALA A 493 58.18 -17.26 38.44
N ASP A 494 59.15 -17.59 39.31
CA ASP A 494 60.34 -16.74 39.47
C ASP A 494 61.36 -16.99 38.35
N ILE A 495 61.49 -15.98 37.50
CA ILE A 495 62.42 -15.89 36.36
C ILE A 495 63.90 -16.03 36.81
N ARG A 496 64.19 -15.87 38.11
CA ARG A 496 65.53 -16.03 38.71
C ARG A 496 65.85 -17.49 39.03
N THR A 497 64.88 -18.28 39.49
CA THR A 497 65.05 -19.70 39.86
C THR A 497 64.79 -20.64 38.69
N ASN A 498 63.88 -20.28 37.78
CA ASN A 498 63.41 -21.13 36.70
C ASN A 498 64.09 -20.80 35.35
N PRO A 499 65.10 -21.58 34.90
CA PRO A 499 65.87 -21.28 33.68
C PRO A 499 65.09 -21.55 32.39
N GLU A 500 64.21 -22.56 32.35
CA GLU A 500 63.39 -22.82 31.17
C GLU A 500 62.30 -21.75 31.00
N LEU A 501 61.73 -21.23 32.10
CA LEU A 501 60.83 -20.07 32.05
C LEU A 501 61.55 -18.83 31.50
N LYS A 502 62.76 -18.54 31.99
CA LYS A 502 63.61 -17.44 31.49
C LYS A 502 63.92 -17.56 30.00
N LYS A 503 64.11 -18.79 29.50
CA LYS A 503 64.31 -19.10 28.08
C LYS A 503 63.02 -18.91 27.27
N ALA A 504 61.89 -19.47 27.72
CA ALA A 504 60.59 -19.34 27.06
C ALA A 504 60.15 -17.87 26.94
N ILE A 505 60.37 -17.05 27.98
CA ILE A 505 60.14 -15.61 27.96
C ILE A 505 61.03 -14.90 26.92
N ARG A 506 62.31 -15.27 26.82
CA ARG A 506 63.22 -14.71 25.80
C ARG A 506 62.72 -15.03 24.39
N GLU A 507 62.35 -16.28 24.13
CA GLU A 507 61.86 -16.70 22.81
C GLU A 507 60.51 -16.06 22.47
N ALA A 508 59.62 -15.88 23.44
CA ALA A 508 58.37 -15.15 23.28
C ALA A 508 58.61 -13.67 22.92
N ARG A 509 59.51 -12.97 23.64
CA ARG A 509 59.89 -11.58 23.34
C ARG A 509 60.59 -11.44 21.98
N GLN A 510 61.45 -12.38 21.60
CA GLN A 510 62.03 -12.43 20.25
C GLN A 510 60.98 -12.66 19.15
N SER A 511 59.85 -13.27 19.50
CA SER A 511 58.70 -13.47 18.61
C SER A 511 57.67 -12.33 18.69
N SER A 512 58.04 -11.18 19.29
CA SER A 512 57.18 -9.99 19.50
C SER A 512 55.88 -10.24 20.28
N VAL A 513 55.83 -11.27 21.12
CA VAL A 513 54.66 -11.56 21.98
C VAL A 513 54.49 -10.45 23.03
N PRO A 514 53.30 -9.84 23.20
CA PRO A 514 53.12 -8.74 24.14
C PRO A 514 53.36 -9.14 25.60
N GLU A 515 54.18 -8.35 26.29
CA GLU A 515 54.58 -8.56 27.69
C GLU A 515 53.39 -8.80 28.66
N PRO A 516 52.22 -8.11 28.57
CA PRO A 516 51.08 -8.38 29.44
C PRO A 516 50.49 -9.80 29.30
N TYR A 517 50.59 -10.42 28.11
CA TYR A 517 50.19 -11.82 27.93
C TYR A 517 51.21 -12.77 28.54
N ILE A 518 52.52 -12.46 28.44
CA ILE A 518 53.59 -13.24 29.09
C ILE A 518 53.39 -13.23 30.61
N GLN A 519 53.15 -12.06 31.20
CA GLN A 519 52.92 -11.91 32.63
C GLN A 519 51.63 -12.62 33.10
N ARG A 520 50.57 -12.61 32.29
CA ARG A 520 49.33 -13.34 32.58
C ARG A 520 49.54 -14.85 32.70
N MET A 521 50.53 -15.44 32.03
CA MET A 521 50.85 -16.87 32.19
C MET A 521 51.37 -17.21 33.60
N PHE A 522 51.90 -16.24 34.35
CA PHE A 522 52.32 -16.45 35.75
C PHE A 522 51.09 -16.57 36.66
N SER A 523 50.07 -15.73 36.48
CA SER A 523 48.78 -15.85 37.17
C SER A 523 48.09 -17.17 36.86
N TYR A 524 48.00 -17.53 35.56
CA TYR A 524 47.42 -18.80 35.14
C TYR A 524 48.14 -20.01 35.74
N ALA A 525 49.48 -19.99 35.81
CA ALA A 525 50.24 -21.06 36.47
C ALA A 525 49.92 -21.16 37.97
N ASN A 526 49.90 -20.03 38.67
CA ASN A 526 49.60 -19.96 40.11
C ASN A 526 48.17 -20.39 40.45
N GLU A 527 47.22 -20.19 39.52
CA GLU A 527 45.84 -20.68 39.61
C GLU A 527 45.69 -22.15 39.16
N GLY A 528 46.76 -22.79 38.70
CA GLY A 528 46.81 -24.22 38.35
C GLY A 528 46.53 -24.57 36.88
N PHE A 529 46.34 -23.59 36.00
CA PHE A 529 46.11 -23.83 34.57
C PHE A 529 47.38 -24.32 33.87
N THR A 530 47.29 -25.44 33.16
CA THR A 530 48.42 -26.07 32.42
C THR A 530 48.42 -25.79 30.91
N HIS A 531 47.35 -25.19 30.39
CA HIS A 531 47.18 -24.83 28.98
C HIS A 531 46.45 -23.49 28.85
N PHE A 532 46.80 -22.70 27.83
CA PHE A 532 46.15 -21.44 27.49
C PHE A 532 45.62 -21.49 26.05
N ALA A 533 44.29 -21.45 25.92
CA ALA A 533 43.63 -21.41 24.62
C ALA A 533 43.71 -20.00 24.02
N PHE A 534 44.75 -19.74 23.22
CA PHE A 534 44.82 -18.56 22.36
C PHE A 534 43.97 -18.80 21.10
N HIS A 535 43.27 -17.78 20.60
CA HIS A 535 42.43 -17.91 19.41
C HIS A 535 43.29 -17.78 18.13
N GLU A 536 43.44 -18.89 17.40
CA GLU A 536 44.17 -18.96 16.13
C GLU A 536 43.27 -18.63 14.92
N TYR A 537 43.90 -18.13 13.85
CA TYR A 537 43.27 -17.81 12.57
C TYR A 537 43.83 -18.66 11.41
N ASP A 538 43.09 -18.70 10.30
CA ASP A 538 43.48 -19.36 9.04
C ASP A 538 43.26 -18.45 7.83
N THR A 539 43.76 -18.89 6.66
CA THR A 539 43.68 -18.17 5.38
C THR A 539 42.52 -18.65 4.50
N ASN A 540 41.49 -19.29 5.06
CA ASN A 540 40.31 -19.67 4.28
C ASN A 540 39.40 -18.45 4.09
N TRP A 541 38.83 -18.27 2.89
CA TRP A 541 38.14 -17.05 2.46
C TRP A 541 36.78 -16.80 3.16
N ASP A 542 36.16 -17.84 3.73
CA ASP A 542 35.03 -17.71 4.66
C ASP A 542 35.46 -17.81 6.14
N GLY A 543 36.76 -17.98 6.40
CA GLY A 543 37.39 -18.10 7.71
C GLY A 543 37.46 -16.78 8.48
N LYS A 544 37.75 -16.89 9.79
CA LYS A 544 37.63 -15.77 10.73
C LYS A 544 38.59 -14.60 10.47
N ALA A 545 39.66 -14.77 9.69
CA ALA A 545 40.58 -13.69 9.37
C ALA A 545 40.03 -12.75 8.29
N TYR A 546 39.37 -13.29 7.25
CA TYR A 546 38.69 -12.47 6.26
C TYR A 546 37.48 -11.74 6.87
N GLN A 547 36.82 -12.36 7.85
CA GLN A 547 35.76 -11.71 8.63
C GLN A 547 36.26 -10.54 9.50
N THR A 548 37.56 -10.42 9.81
CA THR A 548 38.10 -9.30 10.59
C THR A 548 38.72 -8.17 9.76
N VAL A 549 38.91 -8.33 8.45
CA VAL A 549 39.35 -7.25 7.53
C VAL A 549 38.19 -6.60 6.77
N SER A 550 38.47 -5.54 6.00
CA SER A 550 37.47 -4.77 5.24
C SER A 550 37.60 -4.94 3.71
N GLY A 551 36.53 -4.60 2.99
CA GLY A 551 36.45 -4.64 1.51
C GLY A 551 35.98 -5.99 0.94
N GLN A 552 35.71 -6.98 1.77
CA GLN A 552 35.50 -8.38 1.35
C GLN A 552 34.03 -8.71 0.97
N ASN A 553 33.15 -7.71 0.98
CA ASN A 553 31.70 -7.84 0.76
C ASN A 553 31.21 -6.93 -0.38
N SER A 554 32.12 -6.24 -1.06
CA SER A 554 31.89 -5.47 -2.28
C SER A 554 32.86 -5.84 -3.39
N ASN A 555 32.38 -5.79 -4.63
CA ASN A 555 33.25 -5.71 -5.80
C ASN A 555 33.62 -4.23 -6.01
N ASN A 556 34.90 -3.92 -6.12
CA ASN A 556 35.37 -2.56 -6.35
C ASN A 556 35.67 -2.39 -7.86
N SER A 557 35.35 -1.23 -8.43
CA SER A 557 35.66 -0.93 -9.83
C SER A 557 36.05 0.52 -10.07
N VAL A 558 37.17 0.73 -10.76
CA VAL A 558 37.58 2.05 -11.23
C VAL A 558 36.94 2.35 -12.58
N ARG A 559 36.36 3.54 -12.72
CA ARG A 559 35.70 4.01 -13.95
C ARG A 559 36.68 4.84 -14.76
N VAL A 560 37.23 4.23 -15.81
CA VAL A 560 38.35 4.71 -16.61
C VAL A 560 37.83 5.44 -17.86
N PRO A 561 38.17 6.73 -18.07
CA PRO A 561 37.83 7.43 -19.30
C PRO A 561 38.81 7.12 -20.44
N ASN A 562 38.39 7.25 -21.70
CA ASN A 562 39.23 6.94 -22.86
C ASN A 562 40.48 7.85 -22.97
N SER A 563 40.38 9.09 -22.46
CA SER A 563 41.51 10.04 -22.36
C SER A 563 42.62 9.58 -21.41
N PHE A 564 42.36 8.65 -20.48
CA PHE A 564 43.41 8.06 -19.65
C PHE A 564 44.34 7.15 -20.49
N PHE A 565 43.80 6.39 -21.43
CA PHE A 565 44.61 5.54 -22.31
C PHE A 565 45.49 6.37 -23.25
N GLU A 566 44.98 7.50 -23.75
CA GLU A 566 45.81 8.48 -24.46
C GLU A 566 46.98 9.01 -23.61
N ALA A 567 46.77 9.25 -22.32
CA ALA A 567 47.85 9.64 -21.40
C ALA A 567 48.83 8.48 -21.15
N LEU A 568 48.33 7.25 -20.98
CA LEU A 568 49.13 6.04 -20.75
C LEU A 568 50.05 5.69 -21.94
N GLU A 569 49.56 5.83 -23.17
CA GLU A 569 50.35 5.65 -24.40
C GLU A 569 51.44 6.71 -24.55
N LYS A 570 51.14 7.97 -24.22
CA LYS A 570 52.05 9.12 -24.36
C LYS A 570 53.03 9.28 -23.17
N ASP A 571 53.03 8.35 -22.22
CA ASP A 571 53.71 8.45 -20.92
C ASP A 571 53.40 9.76 -20.17
N GLY A 572 52.17 10.23 -20.34
CA GLY A 572 51.66 11.50 -19.87
C GLY A 572 51.27 11.51 -18.40
N ASP A 573 50.89 12.71 -17.97
CA ASP A 573 50.51 13.04 -16.62
C ASP A 573 48.98 12.98 -16.48
N TRP A 574 48.50 12.37 -15.40
CA TRP A 574 47.08 12.28 -15.04
C TRP A 574 46.81 13.12 -13.79
N ALA A 575 45.76 13.95 -13.83
CA ALA A 575 45.38 14.83 -12.73
C ALA A 575 44.25 14.21 -11.91
N LEU A 576 44.38 14.26 -10.58
CA LEU A 576 43.31 13.94 -9.65
C LEU A 576 42.59 15.23 -9.24
N THR A 577 41.26 15.25 -9.33
CA THR A 577 40.44 16.47 -9.34
C THR A 577 39.52 16.54 -8.12
N ARG A 578 39.65 17.63 -7.35
CA ARG A 578 38.82 17.92 -6.18
C ARG A 578 37.34 18.05 -6.54
N ARG A 579 36.47 17.44 -5.73
CA ARG A 579 35.01 17.53 -5.95
C ARG A 579 34.42 18.85 -5.46
N VAL A 580 35.07 19.52 -4.50
CA VAL A 580 34.58 20.81 -3.98
C VAL A 580 34.81 21.99 -4.93
N ASP A 581 35.86 21.98 -5.77
CA ASP A 581 36.17 23.13 -6.64
C ASP A 581 36.81 22.84 -8.00
N GLY A 582 36.83 21.58 -8.45
CA GLY A 582 37.28 21.18 -9.79
C GLY A 582 38.77 21.39 -10.07
N LYS A 583 39.60 21.68 -9.07
CA LYS A 583 41.05 21.86 -9.24
C LYS A 583 41.80 20.54 -9.08
N ALA A 584 42.90 20.39 -9.81
CA ALA A 584 43.84 19.30 -9.59
C ALA A 584 44.47 19.41 -8.18
N ILE A 585 44.40 18.35 -7.39
CA ILE A 585 45.06 18.25 -6.06
C ILE A 585 46.42 17.53 -6.15
N LYS A 586 46.52 16.56 -7.05
CA LYS A 586 47.71 15.76 -7.31
C LYS A 586 47.81 15.44 -8.79
N THR A 587 49.03 15.27 -9.28
CA THR A 587 49.33 14.77 -10.62
C THR A 587 50.22 13.54 -10.48
N ILE A 588 49.94 12.48 -11.24
CA ILE A 588 50.59 11.16 -11.20
C ILE A 588 50.92 10.75 -12.64
N LYS A 589 51.95 9.95 -12.91
CA LYS A 589 52.09 9.36 -14.25
C LYS A 589 50.94 8.39 -14.52
N ALA A 590 50.34 8.48 -15.71
CA ALA A 590 49.30 7.54 -16.13
C ALA A 590 49.81 6.09 -16.07
N ARG A 591 51.10 5.85 -16.37
CA ARG A 591 51.76 4.56 -16.20
C ARG A 591 51.81 4.08 -14.76
N GLU A 592 52.25 4.92 -13.82
CA GLU A 592 52.33 4.56 -12.39
C GLU A 592 50.96 4.19 -11.82
N LEU A 593 49.91 4.94 -12.20
CA LEU A 593 48.54 4.65 -11.77
C LEU A 593 47.99 3.35 -12.41
N TRP A 594 48.30 3.10 -13.68
CA TRP A 594 47.90 1.86 -14.36
C TRP A 594 48.65 0.62 -13.84
N ASP A 595 49.95 0.74 -13.60
CA ASP A 595 50.77 -0.33 -13.02
C ASP A 595 50.31 -0.65 -11.59
N LYS A 596 49.86 0.36 -10.82
CA LYS A 596 49.21 0.14 -9.51
C LYS A 596 47.90 -0.64 -9.65
N ILE A 597 47.02 -0.28 -10.60
CA ILE A 597 45.77 -1.03 -10.87
C ILE A 597 46.09 -2.49 -11.25
N ALA A 598 47.03 -2.70 -12.17
CA ALA A 598 47.43 -4.02 -12.64
C ALA A 598 48.04 -4.87 -11.51
N TRP A 599 48.84 -4.25 -10.62
CA TRP A 599 49.41 -4.92 -9.45
C TRP A 599 48.35 -5.29 -8.41
N ALA A 600 47.41 -4.38 -8.10
CA ALA A 600 46.32 -4.67 -7.18
C ALA A 600 45.42 -5.80 -7.71
N ALA A 601 45.03 -5.74 -8.99
CA ALA A 601 44.28 -6.80 -9.65
C ALA A 601 45.04 -8.14 -9.67
N TRP A 602 46.38 -8.14 -9.76
CA TRP A 602 47.20 -9.34 -9.65
C TRP A 602 47.25 -9.92 -8.23
N ILE A 603 47.26 -9.06 -7.19
CA ILE A 603 47.28 -9.49 -5.78
C ILE A 603 45.91 -10.01 -5.32
N CYS A 604 44.83 -9.27 -5.58
CA CYS A 604 43.52 -9.51 -4.96
C CYS A 604 42.32 -9.44 -5.92
N ALA A 605 42.53 -9.52 -7.24
CA ALA A 605 41.49 -9.48 -8.28
C ALA A 605 40.62 -8.20 -8.35
N ASP A 606 41.02 -7.16 -7.62
CA ASP A 606 40.34 -5.87 -7.51
C ASP A 606 41.36 -4.72 -7.54
N PRO A 607 40.95 -3.50 -7.94
CA PRO A 607 39.63 -3.16 -8.48
C PRO A 607 39.49 -3.62 -9.94
N GLY A 608 38.27 -4.01 -10.32
CA GLY A 608 37.92 -4.19 -11.74
C GLY A 608 37.92 -2.85 -12.50
N THR A 609 37.82 -2.91 -13.83
CA THR A 609 37.69 -1.71 -14.67
C THR A 609 36.30 -1.60 -15.28
N GLN A 610 35.74 -0.40 -15.26
CA GLN A 610 34.59 0.02 -16.07
C GLN A 610 35.06 1.14 -17.00
N TYR A 611 34.79 1.06 -18.29
CA TYR A 611 35.29 2.08 -19.23
C TYR A 611 34.24 3.18 -19.39
N ASP A 612 34.30 4.26 -18.59
CA ASP A 612 33.24 5.28 -18.52
C ASP A 612 32.91 5.89 -19.88
N THR A 613 33.93 6.37 -20.60
CA THR A 613 33.70 7.01 -21.90
C THR A 613 33.13 6.00 -22.88
N THR A 614 33.65 4.77 -22.93
CA THR A 614 33.09 3.69 -23.76
C THR A 614 31.64 3.34 -23.38
N ILE A 615 31.29 3.25 -22.10
CA ILE A 615 29.91 3.00 -21.63
C ILE A 615 28.97 4.11 -22.13
N ASN A 616 29.44 5.37 -22.20
CA ASN A 616 28.65 6.49 -22.72
C ASN A 616 28.69 6.63 -24.26
N GLU A 617 29.77 6.23 -24.93
CA GLU A 617 29.87 6.12 -26.39
C GLU A 617 28.93 5.04 -26.95
N TRP A 618 28.71 3.96 -26.18
CA TRP A 618 27.75 2.90 -26.49
C TRP A 618 26.37 3.10 -25.82
N HIS A 619 26.13 4.24 -25.13
CA HIS A 619 24.83 4.56 -24.53
C HIS A 619 23.77 4.81 -25.60
N THR A 620 22.63 4.15 -25.46
CA THR A 620 21.52 4.21 -26.40
C THR A 620 20.55 5.35 -26.13
N CYS A 621 20.54 5.89 -24.90
CA CYS A 621 19.61 6.93 -24.44
C CYS A 621 20.29 8.17 -23.80
N PRO A 622 21.33 8.78 -24.41
CA PRO A 622 22.13 9.86 -23.78
C PRO A 622 21.37 11.17 -23.57
N GLU A 623 20.32 11.46 -24.35
CA GLU A 623 19.52 12.69 -24.21
C GLU A 623 18.69 12.69 -22.90
N ASP A 624 18.53 11.52 -22.28
CA ASP A 624 17.79 11.32 -21.03
C ASP A 624 18.69 11.17 -19.77
N GLY A 625 20.02 11.24 -19.91
CA GLY A 625 20.96 11.40 -18.78
C GLY A 625 22.07 10.33 -18.60
N ARG A 626 22.68 10.34 -17.40
CA ARG A 626 23.77 9.43 -16.87
C ARG A 626 23.23 8.65 -15.62
N ILE A 627 24.03 7.85 -14.86
CA ILE A 627 23.60 6.51 -14.29
C ILE A 627 23.88 6.22 -12.73
N ASN A 628 22.91 6.05 -11.73
CA ASN A 628 23.05 5.76 -10.20
C ASN A 628 21.98 4.88 -9.30
N ALA A 629 21.40 5.17 -8.04
CA ALA A 629 20.73 4.18 -7.00
C ALA A 629 19.41 4.17 -5.92
N SER A 630 18.46 5.09 -5.50
CA SER A 630 17.00 4.97 -4.91
C SER A 630 16.53 5.77 -3.61
N ASN A 631 15.20 5.76 -3.22
CA ASN A 631 14.48 6.19 -1.95
C ASN A 631 12.91 5.83 -1.78
N PRO A 632 12.38 5.21 -0.66
CA PRO A 632 10.92 5.35 -0.20
C PRO A 632 10.46 5.69 1.31
N CYS A 633 9.18 6.15 1.58
CA CYS A 633 8.62 6.88 2.83
C CYS A 633 7.06 6.72 3.26
N VAL A 634 6.37 7.61 4.07
CA VAL A 634 5.02 7.48 4.84
C VAL A 634 3.84 8.56 4.71
N THR A 635 2.56 8.40 5.17
CA THR A 635 1.37 9.22 4.66
C THR A 635 1.25 10.71 5.01
N GLY A 636 0.63 11.47 4.10
CA GLY A 636 0.49 12.94 4.11
C GLY A 636 -0.41 13.59 5.15
N ASP A 637 -1.53 12.96 5.52
CA ASP A 637 -2.45 13.48 6.54
C ASP A 637 -1.95 13.28 7.98
N THR A 638 -0.88 12.51 8.15
CA THR A 638 -0.25 12.23 9.44
C THR A 638 0.07 13.53 10.17
N LEU A 639 -0.44 13.66 11.39
CA LEU A 639 -0.18 14.79 12.26
C LEU A 639 1.19 14.63 12.89
N VAL A 640 2.16 15.39 12.39
CA VAL A 640 3.48 15.54 13.00
C VAL A 640 3.32 16.42 14.24
N ALA A 641 3.87 15.97 15.37
CA ALA A 641 3.93 16.83 16.55
C ALA A 641 5.02 17.89 16.35
N THR A 642 4.71 19.15 16.62
CA THR A 642 5.66 20.25 16.55
C THR A 642 5.65 21.08 17.84
N ALA A 643 6.60 22.02 17.98
CA ALA A 643 6.57 23.03 19.04
C ALA A 643 5.27 23.84 19.06
N ASN A 644 4.61 23.99 17.90
CA ASN A 644 3.47 24.86 17.66
C ASN A 644 2.13 24.07 17.56
N GLY A 645 2.06 22.86 18.14
CA GLY A 645 0.88 21.99 18.06
C GLY A 645 1.03 20.84 17.05
N TRP A 646 -0.10 20.23 16.67
CA TRP A 646 -0.15 19.18 15.65
C TRP A 646 -0.21 19.80 14.24
N GLN A 647 0.63 19.35 13.31
CA GLN A 647 0.64 19.85 11.93
C GLN A 647 0.74 18.70 10.92
N ARG A 648 0.02 18.73 9.81
CA ARG A 648 0.05 17.65 8.80
C ARG A 648 1.36 17.65 8.03
N ILE A 649 1.95 16.48 7.79
CA ILE A 649 3.23 16.38 7.06
C ILE A 649 3.14 16.88 5.61
N ASP A 650 2.00 16.70 4.92
CA ASP A 650 1.81 17.22 3.57
C ASP A 650 1.76 18.76 3.51
N GLU A 651 1.16 19.40 4.51
CA GLU A 651 1.16 20.86 4.68
C GLU A 651 2.52 21.42 5.16
N LEU A 652 3.43 20.58 5.66
CA LEU A 652 4.80 20.96 6.04
C LEU A 652 5.82 20.85 4.89
N VAL A 653 5.46 20.26 3.75
CA VAL A 653 6.38 20.08 2.61
C VAL A 653 7.03 21.39 2.17
N GLY A 654 8.37 21.37 2.05
CA GLY A 654 9.16 22.54 1.64
C GLY A 654 9.17 23.70 2.64
N LYS A 655 8.73 23.49 3.89
CA LYS A 655 8.82 24.45 5.00
C LYS A 655 9.83 23.99 6.04
N THR A 656 10.41 24.94 6.77
CA THR A 656 11.14 24.64 8.01
C THR A 656 10.16 24.48 9.17
N ALA A 657 10.29 23.42 9.96
CA ALA A 657 9.44 23.14 11.13
C ALA A 657 10.27 22.83 12.38
N GLN A 658 9.65 22.98 13.56
CA GLN A 658 10.23 22.58 14.85
C GLN A 658 9.55 21.29 15.31
N VAL A 659 10.00 20.16 14.79
CA VAL A 659 9.37 18.83 14.93
C VAL A 659 9.78 18.19 16.25
N ILE A 660 8.85 17.55 16.96
CA ILE A 660 9.16 16.84 18.20
C ILE A 660 9.88 15.52 17.88
N GLY A 661 11.07 15.34 18.46
CA GLY A 661 11.89 14.13 18.36
C GLY A 661 11.56 13.06 19.40
N SER A 662 12.31 11.96 19.40
CA SER A 662 12.12 10.84 20.35
C SER A 662 12.51 11.16 21.81
N ASP A 663 13.12 12.32 22.06
CA ASP A 663 13.39 12.88 23.39
C ASP A 663 12.24 13.78 23.91
N GLY A 664 11.19 13.97 23.12
CA GLY A 664 10.09 14.88 23.43
C GLY A 664 10.45 16.36 23.35
N GLN A 665 11.59 16.73 22.75
CA GLN A 665 11.99 18.12 22.50
C GLN A 665 11.79 18.50 21.03
N PRO A 666 11.59 19.80 20.72
CA PRO A 666 11.53 20.28 19.35
C PRO A 666 12.91 20.43 18.70
N HIS A 667 13.07 19.88 17.49
CA HIS A 667 14.26 19.96 16.66
C HIS A 667 13.94 20.60 15.31
N THR A 668 14.90 21.34 14.74
CA THR A 668 14.69 22.08 13.49
C THR A 668 14.86 21.17 12.28
N VAL A 669 13.79 21.00 11.49
CA VAL A 669 13.76 20.18 10.28
C VAL A 669 13.54 21.07 9.06
N THR A 670 14.36 20.89 8.03
CA THR A 670 14.26 21.59 6.74
C THR A 670 13.79 20.71 5.59
N ASP A 671 14.17 19.44 5.62
CA ASP A 671 13.86 18.48 4.56
C ASP A 671 12.59 17.72 4.92
N ILE A 672 11.47 18.21 4.40
CA ILE A 672 10.12 17.64 4.49
C ILE A 672 9.59 17.52 3.06
N PHE A 673 9.38 16.30 2.56
CA PHE A 673 9.31 16.05 1.12
C PHE A 673 8.39 14.87 0.74
N PRO A 674 7.67 14.93 -0.40
CA PRO A 674 6.95 13.80 -0.97
C PRO A 674 7.91 12.82 -1.64
N THR A 675 7.68 11.51 -1.50
CA THR A 675 8.43 10.48 -2.24
C THR A 675 7.52 9.56 -3.08
N GLY A 676 6.28 10.00 -3.36
CA GLY A 676 5.30 9.30 -4.20
C GLY A 676 4.54 8.18 -3.49
N ARG A 677 3.52 7.62 -4.14
CA ARG A 677 2.52 6.69 -3.57
C ARG A 677 3.06 5.31 -3.17
N LYS A 678 2.70 4.77 -1.98
CA LYS A 678 3.20 3.48 -1.46
C LYS A 678 2.18 2.70 -0.61
N PRO A 679 2.39 1.40 -0.32
CA PRO A 679 1.49 0.58 0.50
C PRO A 679 1.58 0.91 2.00
N VAL A 680 0.44 1.25 2.58
CA VAL A 680 0.26 1.81 3.93
C VAL A 680 -0.41 0.78 4.84
N MET A 681 0.04 0.74 6.08
CA MET A 681 -0.57 0.02 7.20
C MET A 681 -1.16 1.05 8.17
N LEU A 682 -2.35 0.77 8.69
CA LEU A 682 -2.85 1.37 9.93
C LEU A 682 -2.22 0.58 11.09
N LEU A 683 -1.35 1.23 11.84
CA LEU A 683 -0.80 0.71 13.08
C LEU A 683 -1.64 1.25 14.23
N THR A 684 -2.30 0.35 14.98
CA THR A 684 -3.23 0.70 16.07
C THR A 684 -2.75 0.12 17.40
N THR A 685 -2.77 0.91 18.47
CA THR A 685 -2.37 0.48 19.82
C THR A 685 -3.56 -0.01 20.67
N GLU A 686 -3.32 -0.67 21.81
CA GLU A 686 -4.37 -1.16 22.73
C GLU A 686 -5.27 -0.04 23.28
N SER A 687 -4.76 1.18 23.43
CA SER A 687 -5.56 2.35 23.79
C SER A 687 -6.26 3.00 22.56
N GLY A 688 -5.96 2.58 21.33
CA GLY A 688 -6.56 3.12 20.11
C GLY A 688 -5.82 4.28 19.45
N TYR A 689 -4.59 4.60 19.86
CA TYR A 689 -3.73 5.53 19.10
C TYR A 689 -3.40 4.88 17.75
N GLN A 690 -3.45 5.66 16.67
CA GLN A 690 -3.31 5.12 15.31
C GLN A 690 -2.50 6.04 14.37
N VAL A 691 -1.68 5.43 13.51
CA VAL A 691 -0.90 6.12 12.48
C VAL A 691 -0.92 5.34 11.16
N ARG A 692 -0.87 6.06 10.03
CA ARG A 692 -0.87 5.50 8.67
C ARG A 692 0.53 5.59 8.07
N ILE A 693 1.16 4.43 7.89
CA ILE A 693 2.62 4.30 7.78
C ILE A 693 2.98 3.10 6.87
N THR A 694 4.01 3.19 6.02
CA THR A 694 4.35 2.01 5.19
C THR A 694 4.90 0.88 6.03
N GLY A 695 4.55 -0.36 5.66
CA GLY A 695 4.93 -1.54 6.43
C GLY A 695 6.45 -1.75 6.60
N ASP A 696 7.27 -1.07 5.80
CA ASP A 696 8.72 -1.15 5.85
C ASP A 696 9.41 0.06 6.52
N HIS A 697 8.72 1.17 6.70
CA HIS A 697 9.14 2.24 7.60
C HIS A 697 9.11 1.74 9.06
N ARG A 698 9.92 2.33 9.96
CA ARG A 698 10.15 1.82 11.33
C ARG A 698 9.37 2.60 12.39
N VAL A 699 9.21 1.97 13.57
CA VAL A 699 8.64 2.57 14.78
C VAL A 699 9.50 2.21 15.99
N LEU A 700 9.79 3.19 16.86
CA LEU A 700 10.60 3.01 18.08
C LEU A 700 9.82 2.28 19.18
N THR A 701 10.37 1.17 19.67
CA THR A 701 9.77 0.32 20.71
C THR A 701 10.59 0.27 22.00
N THR A 702 9.92 0.19 23.15
CA THR A 702 10.52 0.31 24.49
C THR A 702 11.54 -0.78 24.84
N GLY A 703 11.43 -1.97 24.23
CA GLY A 703 12.28 -3.13 24.51
C GLY A 703 13.03 -3.70 23.30
N ARG A 704 12.83 -3.15 22.09
CA ARG A 704 13.35 -3.73 20.83
C ARG A 704 13.93 -2.70 19.85
N GLY A 705 13.87 -1.40 20.15
CA GLY A 705 14.34 -0.34 19.24
C GLY A 705 13.45 -0.24 18.00
N ASP A 706 14.05 0.08 16.85
CA ASP A 706 13.32 0.51 15.67
C ASP A 706 12.87 -0.66 14.80
N ILE A 707 11.61 -1.04 14.97
CA ILE A 707 11.02 -2.19 14.31
C ILE A 707 10.20 -1.72 13.10
N GLN A 708 10.44 -2.30 11.91
CA GLN A 708 9.58 -2.02 10.74
C GLN A 708 8.13 -2.38 11.09
N VAL A 709 7.16 -1.57 10.69
CA VAL A 709 5.75 -1.75 11.10
C VAL A 709 5.24 -3.17 10.84
N LYS A 710 5.57 -3.79 9.70
CA LYS A 710 5.19 -5.19 9.38
C LYS A 710 5.86 -6.29 10.23
N ASN A 711 6.77 -5.93 11.13
CA ASN A 711 7.49 -6.82 12.04
C ASN A 711 7.18 -6.52 13.53
N LEU A 712 6.25 -5.59 13.80
CA LEU A 712 5.68 -5.37 15.12
C LEU A 712 4.73 -6.53 15.50
N THR A 713 4.53 -6.73 16.79
CA THR A 713 3.69 -7.78 17.39
C THR A 713 2.98 -7.24 18.62
N SER A 714 1.91 -7.90 19.09
CA SER A 714 1.19 -7.47 20.31
C SER A 714 1.96 -7.63 21.63
N LEU A 715 3.22 -8.08 21.58
CA LEU A 715 4.15 -8.04 22.71
C LEU A 715 5.02 -6.78 22.73
N ASP A 716 5.00 -5.99 21.65
CA ASP A 716 5.79 -4.76 21.51
C ASP A 716 5.02 -3.56 22.07
N ARG A 717 5.72 -2.71 22.83
CA ARG A 717 5.22 -1.41 23.29
C ARG A 717 5.95 -0.28 22.58
N ILE A 718 5.20 0.74 22.16
CA ILE A 718 5.64 1.91 21.42
C ILE A 718 5.59 3.13 22.36
N PHE A 719 6.50 4.10 22.16
CA PHE A 719 6.47 5.37 22.88
C PHE A 719 5.39 6.31 22.33
N LEU A 720 4.71 7.04 23.22
CA LEU A 720 3.72 8.05 22.88
C LEU A 720 4.22 9.44 23.27
N HIS A 721 4.11 10.41 22.35
CA HIS A 721 4.44 11.81 22.63
C HIS A 721 3.36 12.76 22.09
N GLY A 722 3.13 13.84 22.83
CA GLY A 722 2.30 14.97 22.39
C GLY A 722 3.15 16.13 21.84
N PRO A 723 2.52 17.09 21.14
CA PRO A 723 3.16 18.32 20.67
C PRO A 723 3.33 19.35 21.80
N GLY A 724 3.88 20.51 21.42
CA GLY A 724 3.59 21.76 22.13
C GLY A 724 2.15 22.24 21.87
N PHE A 725 1.94 23.55 21.94
CA PHE A 725 0.64 24.20 21.70
C PHE A 725 0.82 25.28 20.65
N GLY A 726 -0.24 25.58 19.89
CA GLY A 726 -0.22 26.67 18.92
C GLY A 726 -0.32 28.05 19.58
N ASP A 727 -0.33 29.09 18.76
CA ASP A 727 -0.41 30.50 19.17
C ASP A 727 -1.76 31.17 18.83
N GLN A 728 -2.72 30.44 18.25
CA GLN A 728 -4.06 30.98 17.98
C GLN A 728 -4.86 31.11 19.29
N THR A 729 -4.89 32.34 19.81
CA THR A 729 -5.71 32.69 20.98
C THR A 729 -7.21 32.75 20.66
N LEU A 730 -8.04 32.19 21.55
CA LEU A 730 -9.50 32.30 21.50
C LEU A 730 -10.04 32.53 22.92
N GLN A 731 -11.09 33.36 23.08
CA GLN A 731 -11.73 33.57 24.38
C GLN A 731 -12.25 32.24 24.95
N ALA A 732 -12.02 32.00 26.24
CA ALA A 732 -12.32 30.72 26.89
C ALA A 732 -13.83 30.40 26.82
N GLU A 733 -14.68 31.41 26.90
CA GLU A 733 -16.14 31.31 26.78
C GLU A 733 -16.56 30.88 25.37
N ALA A 734 -15.90 31.39 24.32
CA ALA A 734 -16.15 31.02 22.93
C ALA A 734 -15.64 29.60 22.65
N ALA A 735 -14.42 29.27 23.09
CA ALA A 735 -13.86 27.94 22.96
C ALA A 735 -14.70 26.87 23.69
N PHE A 736 -15.10 27.14 24.94
CA PHE A 736 -16.03 26.30 25.71
C PHE A 736 -17.38 26.16 25.00
N GLY A 737 -17.92 27.24 24.44
CA GLY A 737 -19.14 27.22 23.65
C GLY A 737 -19.07 26.32 22.42
N ILE A 738 -17.93 26.32 21.72
CA ILE A 738 -17.66 25.42 20.59
C ILE A 738 -17.56 23.96 21.06
N GLY A 739 -16.92 23.71 22.20
CA GLY A 739 -16.90 22.39 22.85
C GLY A 739 -18.29 21.85 23.19
N VAL A 740 -19.20 22.71 23.65
CA VAL A 740 -20.62 22.34 23.89
C VAL A 740 -21.39 22.16 22.56
N ALA A 741 -21.07 22.92 21.50
CA ALA A 741 -21.74 22.79 20.21
C ALA A 741 -21.41 21.48 19.47
N ILE A 742 -20.17 20.98 19.60
CA ILE A 742 -19.76 19.70 18.99
C ILE A 742 -20.26 18.46 19.77
N SER A 743 -20.79 18.62 20.97
CA SER A 743 -21.35 17.52 21.78
C SER A 743 -22.56 16.83 21.14
N ASP A 744 -22.76 15.54 21.42
CA ASP A 744 -23.88 14.70 20.96
C ASP A 744 -25.24 15.23 21.48
N LEU A 745 -25.27 15.90 22.63
CA LEU A 745 -26.47 16.54 23.20
C LEU A 745 -26.97 17.76 22.40
N CYS A 746 -26.16 18.27 21.47
CA CYS A 746 -26.47 19.48 20.70
C CYS A 746 -26.76 19.17 19.22
N PHE A 747 -28.03 19.24 18.81
CA PHE A 747 -28.41 19.10 17.40
C PHE A 747 -28.20 20.42 16.64
N THR A 748 -27.47 20.37 15.52
CA THR A 748 -27.13 21.56 14.71
C THR A 748 -27.87 21.54 13.37
N ARG A 749 -28.30 22.72 12.91
CA ARG A 749 -28.87 22.91 11.56
C ARG A 749 -28.50 24.28 10.98
N ALA A 750 -27.74 24.27 9.89
CA ALA A 750 -27.57 25.44 9.03
C ALA A 750 -28.78 25.63 8.09
N ILE A 751 -29.16 26.87 7.84
CA ILE A 751 -30.20 27.27 6.88
C ILE A 751 -29.72 28.51 6.11
N GLN A 752 -29.66 28.42 4.78
CA GLN A 752 -29.35 29.55 3.91
C GLN A 752 -30.64 30.29 3.53
N ARG A 753 -30.71 31.60 3.80
CA ARG A 753 -31.84 32.48 3.45
C ARG A 753 -31.69 33.01 2.02
N GLU A 754 -32.80 33.49 1.44
CA GLU A 754 -32.84 33.98 0.04
C GLU A 754 -31.88 35.16 -0.24
N ASN A 755 -31.44 35.88 0.79
CA ASN A 755 -30.46 36.97 0.70
C ASN A 755 -28.98 36.51 0.78
N HIS A 756 -28.70 35.20 0.67
CA HIS A 756 -27.39 34.57 0.92
C HIS A 756 -26.87 34.61 2.38
N GLU A 757 -27.65 35.14 3.32
CA GLU A 757 -27.35 35.07 4.75
C GLU A 757 -27.53 33.63 5.28
N GLU A 758 -26.59 33.18 6.11
CA GLU A 758 -26.61 31.85 6.74
C GLU A 758 -27.09 31.97 8.19
N LEU A 759 -27.93 31.03 8.62
CA LEU A 759 -28.45 30.91 9.98
C LEU A 759 -28.03 29.55 10.54
N MET A 760 -27.29 29.53 11.64
CA MET A 760 -27.00 28.30 12.39
C MET A 760 -27.95 28.20 13.58
N ILE A 761 -28.65 27.07 13.71
CA ILE A 761 -29.52 26.77 14.85
C ILE A 761 -28.94 25.59 15.63
N LEU A 762 -28.61 25.82 16.90
CA LEU A 762 -28.22 24.80 17.87
C LEU A 762 -29.42 24.48 18.77
N VAL A 763 -29.68 23.20 19.05
CA VAL A 763 -30.86 22.74 19.80
C VAL A 763 -30.45 21.74 20.88
N MET A 764 -30.88 21.98 22.12
CA MET A 764 -30.65 21.12 23.28
C MET A 764 -31.94 20.89 24.08
N PRO A 765 -32.02 19.87 24.95
CA PRO A 765 -33.13 19.71 25.89
C PRO A 765 -33.28 20.93 26.81
N ILE A 766 -34.50 21.24 27.25
CA ILE A 766 -34.76 22.47 28.05
C ILE A 766 -34.02 22.50 29.40
N LYS A 767 -33.70 21.33 29.98
CA LYS A 767 -32.89 21.21 31.20
C LYS A 767 -31.47 21.75 31.02
N ASP A 768 -30.95 21.74 29.79
CA ASP A 768 -29.56 22.10 29.44
C ASP A 768 -29.47 23.54 28.88
N THR A 769 -30.53 24.34 29.00
CA THR A 769 -30.59 25.70 28.41
C THR A 769 -29.44 26.60 28.86
N ASP A 770 -28.96 26.43 30.09
CA ASP A 770 -27.95 27.31 30.64
C ASP A 770 -26.56 27.03 30.02
N LEU A 771 -26.34 25.82 29.47
CA LEU A 771 -25.19 25.55 28.59
C LEU A 771 -25.30 26.31 27.26
N LEU A 772 -26.49 26.32 26.61
CA LEU A 772 -26.72 27.17 25.43
C LEU A 772 -26.57 28.66 25.74
N ALA A 773 -26.86 29.11 26.95
CA ALA A 773 -26.61 30.49 27.38
C ALA A 773 -25.10 30.79 27.46
N CYS A 774 -24.27 29.85 27.92
CA CYS A 774 -22.81 29.97 27.85
C CYS A 774 -22.30 30.02 26.40
N VAL A 775 -22.82 29.17 25.50
CA VAL A 775 -22.48 29.23 24.06
C VAL A 775 -22.81 30.61 23.48
N ALA A 776 -24.01 31.12 23.74
CA ALA A 776 -24.46 32.44 23.25
C ALA A 776 -23.59 33.58 23.82
N ALA A 777 -23.24 33.53 25.10
CA ALA A 777 -22.36 34.51 25.73
C ALA A 777 -20.97 34.54 25.07
N GLY A 778 -20.35 33.36 24.86
CA GLY A 778 -19.05 33.26 24.18
C GLY A 778 -19.08 33.80 22.74
N VAL A 779 -20.13 33.51 21.98
CA VAL A 779 -20.29 34.02 20.60
C VAL A 779 -20.45 35.54 20.57
N ASN A 780 -21.33 36.11 21.40
CA ASN A 780 -21.54 37.57 21.46
C ASN A 780 -20.30 38.31 22.00
N ALA A 781 -19.53 37.69 22.90
CA ALA A 781 -18.26 38.22 23.40
C ALA A 781 -17.19 38.27 22.29
N GLN A 782 -16.99 37.17 21.55
CA GLN A 782 -16.03 37.12 20.45
C GLN A 782 -16.44 38.05 19.29
N GLN A 783 -17.74 38.19 19.00
CA GLN A 783 -18.24 39.21 18.06
C GLN A 783 -17.82 40.62 18.47
N SER A 784 -17.89 40.96 19.76
CA SER A 784 -17.51 42.28 20.28
C SER A 784 -16.02 42.59 20.04
N VAL A 785 -15.15 41.57 20.08
CA VAL A 785 -13.72 41.68 19.72
C VAL A 785 -13.54 41.87 18.21
N LEU A 786 -14.23 41.07 17.39
CA LEU A 786 -14.14 41.13 15.92
C LEU A 786 -14.62 42.48 15.35
N VAL A 787 -15.66 43.07 15.94
CA VAL A 787 -16.14 44.42 15.58
C VAL A 787 -15.12 45.50 15.96
N ALA A 788 -14.46 45.37 17.11
CA ALA A 788 -13.40 46.30 17.54
C ALA A 788 -12.14 46.22 16.65
N ALA A 789 -11.90 45.09 15.99
CA ALA A 789 -10.75 44.86 15.11
C ALA A 789 -10.88 45.47 13.68
N GLY A 790 -11.99 46.14 13.37
CA GLY A 790 -12.15 46.90 12.11
C GLY A 790 -12.82 46.17 10.95
N GLY A 791 -13.56 45.09 11.22
CA GLY A 791 -14.40 44.41 10.22
C GLY A 791 -15.46 45.35 9.60
N VAL A 792 -15.77 45.17 8.32
CA VAL A 792 -16.63 46.08 7.55
C VAL A 792 -18.11 45.90 7.88
N GLY A 793 -18.77 46.99 8.28
CA GLY A 793 -20.24 47.12 8.23
C GLY A 793 -20.89 47.54 9.55
N SER A 794 -21.79 48.52 9.48
CA SER A 794 -22.55 48.99 10.65
C SER A 794 -23.71 48.05 11.00
N LEU A 795 -23.42 47.01 11.77
CA LEU A 795 -24.45 46.21 12.46
C LEU A 795 -24.75 46.82 13.83
N GLY A 796 -26.04 46.83 14.19
CA GLY A 796 -26.52 47.51 15.41
C GLY A 796 -26.24 46.74 16.70
N THR A 797 -26.54 47.39 17.83
CA THR A 797 -26.39 46.84 19.20
C THR A 797 -27.44 45.77 19.51
N ARG A 798 -27.41 44.65 18.78
CA ARG A 798 -28.23 43.45 19.02
C ARG A 798 -27.33 42.24 19.12
N ASP A 799 -27.62 41.38 20.08
CA ASP A 799 -26.99 40.07 20.22
C ASP A 799 -27.23 39.27 18.93
N THR A 800 -26.18 38.63 18.42
CA THR A 800 -26.25 37.84 17.18
C THR A 800 -26.40 36.35 17.41
N ALA A 801 -26.21 35.94 18.66
CA ALA A 801 -26.49 34.61 19.19
C ALA A 801 -27.57 34.73 20.28
N VAL A 802 -28.80 34.27 19.98
CA VAL A 802 -30.00 34.46 20.81
C VAL A 802 -30.59 33.12 21.26
N VAL A 803 -30.78 32.94 22.57
CA VAL A 803 -31.38 31.73 23.16
C VAL A 803 -32.89 31.89 23.34
N THR A 804 -33.67 31.05 22.66
CA THR A 804 -35.14 30.94 22.79
C THR A 804 -35.52 29.66 23.53
N ARG A 805 -36.27 29.79 24.64
CA ARG A 805 -36.82 28.64 25.40
C ARG A 805 -38.18 28.21 24.82
N GLY A 806 -38.29 26.95 24.39
CA GLY A 806 -39.55 26.30 24.01
C GLY A 806 -40.20 25.56 25.18
N MET A 807 -41.13 24.64 24.88
CA MET A 807 -41.79 23.82 25.92
C MET A 807 -40.97 22.60 26.38
N THR A 808 -40.11 22.06 25.52
CA THR A 808 -39.33 20.83 25.78
C THR A 808 -37.86 20.94 25.38
N THR A 809 -37.52 21.92 24.54
CA THR A 809 -36.17 22.19 24.02
C THR A 809 -35.86 23.68 24.16
N ALA A 810 -34.59 24.01 24.28
CA ALA A 810 -34.07 25.34 24.04
C ALA A 810 -33.32 25.38 22.72
N ARG A 811 -33.31 26.56 22.09
CA ARG A 811 -32.65 26.78 20.80
C ARG A 811 -31.79 28.02 20.88
N LEU A 812 -30.59 27.94 20.34
CA LEU A 812 -29.71 29.07 20.11
C LEU A 812 -29.66 29.32 18.61
N GLU A 813 -30.13 30.49 18.19
CA GLU A 813 -30.10 30.95 16.81
C GLU A 813 -28.94 31.95 16.64
N VAL A 814 -28.02 31.65 15.72
CA VAL A 814 -26.84 32.47 15.40
C VAL A 814 -26.96 32.95 13.96
N GLU A 815 -27.06 34.27 13.77
CA GLU A 815 -27.26 34.90 12.44
C GLU A 815 -26.01 35.61 11.90
N ALA A 816 -24.99 35.86 12.72
CA ALA A 816 -23.80 36.58 12.29
C ALA A 816 -22.84 35.69 11.49
N ARG A 817 -22.56 36.07 10.24
CA ARG A 817 -21.58 35.40 9.36
C ARG A 817 -20.25 35.14 10.07
N CYS A 818 -19.66 36.15 10.72
CA CYS A 818 -18.38 36.01 11.42
C CYS A 818 -18.41 35.11 12.67
N ALA A 819 -19.59 34.85 13.24
CA ALA A 819 -19.76 33.86 14.30
C ALA A 819 -19.88 32.45 13.71
N ILE A 820 -20.64 32.29 12.63
CA ILE A 820 -20.80 31.02 11.91
C ILE A 820 -19.47 30.55 11.32
N ASP A 821 -18.70 31.46 10.72
CA ASP A 821 -17.35 31.18 10.19
C ASP A 821 -16.38 30.68 11.28
N LEU A 822 -16.52 31.13 12.53
CA LEU A 822 -15.72 30.66 13.66
C LEU A 822 -16.07 29.21 14.05
N PHE A 823 -17.34 28.81 13.97
CA PHE A 823 -17.71 27.40 14.15
C PHE A 823 -17.15 26.55 12.99
N HIS A 824 -17.29 27.00 11.73
CA HIS A 824 -16.76 26.29 10.56
C HIS A 824 -15.21 26.19 10.54
N GLN A 825 -14.49 27.16 11.15
CA GLN A 825 -13.03 27.11 11.28
C GLN A 825 -12.54 26.01 12.24
N LEU A 826 -13.35 25.65 13.24
CA LEU A 826 -12.94 24.80 14.37
C LEU A 826 -13.75 23.49 14.47
N THR A 827 -14.89 23.37 13.81
CA THR A 827 -15.79 22.22 13.89
C THR A 827 -16.54 21.98 12.58
N VAL A 828 -16.98 20.74 12.37
CA VAL A 828 -18.02 20.38 11.40
C VAL A 828 -19.20 19.81 12.19
N LEU A 829 -20.38 20.39 12.03
CA LEU A 829 -21.56 20.18 12.89
C LEU A 829 -22.83 19.77 12.12
N GLU A 830 -22.90 20.08 10.82
CA GLU A 830 -24.10 20.01 9.97
C GLU A 830 -24.18 18.73 9.12
N GLU A 831 -23.15 17.88 9.15
CA GLU A 831 -23.14 16.60 8.44
C GLU A 831 -23.94 15.49 9.15
N GLY A 832 -24.30 15.66 10.44
CA GLY A 832 -24.95 14.65 11.27
C GLY A 832 -24.18 14.34 12.55
N LEU A 833 -24.83 13.73 13.54
CA LEU A 833 -24.21 13.42 14.85
C LEU A 833 -23.03 12.46 14.69
N GLU A 834 -23.20 11.45 13.84
CA GLU A 834 -22.19 10.43 13.53
C GLU A 834 -21.02 10.94 12.66
N ARG A 835 -21.06 12.21 12.23
CA ARG A 835 -20.06 12.86 11.36
C ARG A 835 -19.42 14.11 11.96
N LYS A 836 -19.84 14.51 13.17
CA LYS A 836 -19.24 15.63 13.90
C LYS A 836 -17.75 15.40 14.10
N ARG A 837 -16.93 16.42 13.83
CA ARG A 837 -15.47 16.35 13.94
C ARG A 837 -14.88 17.74 14.13
N LEU A 838 -13.69 17.80 14.70
CA LEU A 838 -12.92 19.03 14.86
C LEU A 838 -12.26 19.39 13.51
N ALA A 839 -12.27 20.66 13.16
CA ALA A 839 -11.63 21.16 11.94
C ALA A 839 -10.16 21.54 12.20
N PRO A 840 -9.30 21.66 11.17
CA PRO A 840 -7.85 21.79 11.35
C PRO A 840 -7.39 22.94 12.26
N GLY A 841 -8.11 24.06 12.31
CA GLY A 841 -7.77 25.20 13.16
C GLY A 841 -7.74 24.90 14.66
N VAL A 842 -8.34 23.78 15.11
CA VAL A 842 -8.25 23.35 16.52
C VAL A 842 -6.82 22.96 16.92
N TYR A 843 -6.01 22.53 15.97
CA TYR A 843 -4.61 22.15 16.22
C TYR A 843 -3.67 23.37 16.37
N GLU A 844 -4.09 24.55 15.90
CA GLU A 844 -3.37 25.83 16.01
C GLU A 844 -3.70 26.59 17.32
N LEU A 845 -4.66 26.11 18.11
CA LEU A 845 -5.12 26.77 19.34
C LEU A 845 -4.06 26.78 20.45
N ASP A 846 -4.08 27.88 21.23
CA ASP A 846 -3.31 27.96 22.47
C ASP A 846 -3.81 26.98 23.55
N ARG A 847 -2.98 26.73 24.56
CA ARG A 847 -3.26 25.79 25.66
C ARG A 847 -4.54 26.10 26.45
N LEU A 848 -4.89 27.36 26.64
CA LEU A 848 -6.08 27.81 27.38
C LEU A 848 -7.34 27.65 26.52
N ALA A 849 -7.28 28.06 25.25
CA ALA A 849 -8.36 27.88 24.28
C ALA A 849 -8.67 26.38 24.08
N LEU A 850 -7.64 25.55 23.86
CA LEU A 850 -7.81 24.12 23.69
C LEU A 850 -8.35 23.43 24.96
N ALA A 851 -7.86 23.82 26.14
CA ALA A 851 -8.38 23.32 27.41
C ALA A 851 -9.85 23.73 27.64
N ALA A 852 -10.24 24.95 27.26
CA ALA A 852 -11.62 25.43 27.38
C ALA A 852 -12.57 24.69 26.42
N LEU A 853 -12.14 24.42 25.19
CA LEU A 853 -12.90 23.61 24.22
C LEU A 853 -13.14 22.19 24.74
N LEU A 854 -12.09 21.52 25.21
CA LEU A 854 -12.22 20.18 25.81
C LEU A 854 -13.09 20.22 27.08
N ARG A 855 -12.96 21.24 27.94
CA ARG A 855 -13.83 21.44 29.11
C ARG A 855 -15.30 21.58 28.72
N GLY A 856 -15.61 22.25 27.61
CA GLY A 856 -16.97 22.35 27.05
C GLY A 856 -17.56 20.99 26.70
N LEU A 857 -16.84 20.23 25.88
CA LEU A 857 -17.26 18.90 25.41
C LEU A 857 -17.44 17.91 26.57
N PHE A 858 -16.47 17.84 27.49
CA PHE A 858 -16.58 17.00 28.68
C PHE A 858 -17.67 17.50 29.67
N THR A 859 -17.97 18.80 29.74
CA THR A 859 -19.07 19.29 30.59
C THR A 859 -20.43 18.83 30.06
N ALA A 860 -20.62 18.78 28.75
CA ALA A 860 -21.83 18.24 28.13
C ALA A 860 -21.87 16.70 28.27
N ASP A 861 -21.09 15.97 27.45
CA ASP A 861 -21.24 14.52 27.26
C ASP A 861 -20.36 13.68 28.20
N GLY A 862 -19.38 14.32 28.86
CA GLY A 862 -18.47 13.63 29.77
C GLY A 862 -19.16 13.16 31.05
N THR A 863 -18.93 11.91 31.44
CA THR A 863 -19.53 11.24 32.59
C THR A 863 -18.46 10.73 33.55
N ILE A 864 -18.73 10.76 34.84
CA ILE A 864 -17.89 10.14 35.88
C ILE A 864 -18.52 8.79 36.24
N ILE A 865 -17.71 7.73 36.22
CA ILE A 865 -18.11 6.40 36.68
C ILE A 865 -17.44 6.13 38.02
N GLN A 866 -18.25 6.11 39.09
CA GLN A 866 -17.77 5.85 40.46
C GLN A 866 -17.28 4.40 40.60
N ASP A 867 -18.08 3.41 40.15
CA ASP A 867 -17.69 2.00 40.07
C ASP A 867 -16.58 1.79 39.03
N GLY A 868 -15.32 1.91 39.47
CA GLY A 868 -14.12 1.83 38.63
C GLY A 868 -13.33 3.13 38.52
N ALA A 869 -13.83 4.23 39.11
CA ALA A 869 -13.16 5.52 39.25
C ALA A 869 -12.59 6.08 37.94
N GLN A 870 -13.46 6.39 36.97
CA GLN A 870 -13.06 6.73 35.61
C GLN A 870 -13.82 7.93 35.04
N ILE A 871 -13.12 8.80 34.29
CA ILE A 871 -13.73 9.87 33.50
C ILE A 871 -13.90 9.35 32.07
N VAL A 872 -15.09 9.54 31.52
CA VAL A 872 -15.53 8.91 30.28
C VAL A 872 -16.21 9.94 29.38
N LEU A 873 -15.94 9.92 28.08
CA LEU A 873 -16.65 10.69 27.06
C LEU A 873 -17.30 9.71 26.08
N SER A 874 -18.58 9.90 25.77
CA SER A 874 -19.31 9.07 24.80
C SER A 874 -19.69 9.89 23.57
N SER A 875 -19.57 9.33 22.37
CA SER A 875 -20.08 9.97 21.15
C SER A 875 -20.44 8.93 20.08
N CYS A 876 -21.39 9.31 19.22
CA CYS A 876 -21.71 8.62 17.98
C CYS A 876 -20.62 8.80 16.91
N SER A 877 -19.81 9.87 16.99
CA SER A 877 -18.69 10.09 16.07
C SER A 877 -17.40 9.43 16.58
N LYS A 878 -16.88 8.48 15.79
CA LYS A 878 -15.56 7.86 16.07
C LYS A 878 -14.41 8.81 15.77
N ASP A 879 -14.54 9.68 14.77
CA ASP A 879 -13.49 10.60 14.35
C ASP A 879 -13.23 11.64 15.45
N LEU A 880 -14.30 12.19 16.04
CA LEU A 880 -14.23 13.12 17.16
C LEU A 880 -13.45 12.54 18.35
N LEU A 881 -13.68 11.26 18.70
CA LEU A 881 -13.00 10.63 19.82
C LEU A 881 -11.51 10.39 19.55
N HIS A 882 -11.11 10.00 18.34
CA HIS A 882 -9.68 9.91 17.98
C HIS A 882 -8.99 11.29 18.00
N GLN A 883 -9.67 12.34 17.50
CA GLN A 883 -9.13 13.70 17.56
C GLN A 883 -8.97 14.18 19.01
N VAL A 884 -9.98 13.94 19.87
CA VAL A 884 -9.90 14.26 21.31
C VAL A 884 -8.77 13.47 21.99
N GLN A 885 -8.55 12.19 21.65
CA GLN A 885 -7.45 11.39 22.19
C GLN A 885 -6.06 11.98 21.86
N LEU A 886 -5.85 12.48 20.64
CA LEU A 886 -4.61 13.17 20.26
C LEU A 886 -4.45 14.56 20.90
N LEU A 887 -5.56 15.29 21.09
CA LEU A 887 -5.53 16.60 21.76
C LEU A 887 -5.27 16.47 23.27
N LEU A 888 -5.81 15.44 23.92
CA LEU A 888 -5.48 15.09 25.31
C LEU A 888 -4.00 14.75 25.49
N LEU A 889 -3.37 14.09 24.50
CA LEU A 889 -1.95 13.74 24.54
C LEU A 889 -1.04 14.99 24.61
N SER A 890 -1.46 16.13 24.04
CA SER A 890 -0.76 17.43 24.15
C SER A 890 -0.68 17.95 25.60
N PHE A 891 -1.61 17.56 26.47
CA PHE A 891 -1.56 17.84 27.92
C PHE A 891 -0.83 16.75 28.71
N GLY A 892 -0.31 15.72 28.04
CA GLY A 892 0.22 14.49 28.66
C GLY A 892 -0.86 13.54 29.19
N ILE A 893 -2.13 13.75 28.83
CA ILE A 893 -3.27 12.95 29.32
C ILE A 893 -3.43 11.71 28.44
N LYS A 894 -3.08 10.54 28.96
CA LYS A 894 -3.34 9.28 28.27
C LYS A 894 -4.84 8.91 28.37
N SER A 895 -5.41 8.49 27.25
CA SER A 895 -6.78 7.99 27.17
C SER A 895 -6.87 6.76 26.25
N ALA A 896 -7.92 5.96 26.43
CA ALA A 896 -8.17 4.73 25.69
C ALA A 896 -9.58 4.71 25.07
N LEU A 897 -9.73 4.10 23.90
CA LEU A 897 -10.99 3.97 23.18
C LEU A 897 -11.60 2.57 23.34
N GLU A 898 -12.91 2.50 23.57
CA GLU A 898 -13.71 1.27 23.62
C GLU A 898 -14.95 1.38 22.72
N HIS A 899 -15.31 0.26 22.08
CA HIS A 899 -16.49 0.13 21.23
C HIS A 899 -17.38 -0.99 21.74
N ASN A 900 -18.68 -0.73 21.95
CA ASN A 900 -19.50 -1.54 22.86
C ASN A 900 -20.90 -1.83 22.30
N GLN A 901 -21.06 -2.98 21.64
CA GLN A 901 -22.35 -3.46 21.12
C GLN A 901 -23.27 -4.01 22.23
N ARG A 902 -23.75 -3.14 23.12
CA ARG A 902 -24.72 -3.48 24.17
C ARG A 902 -25.77 -2.39 24.39
N ASN A 903 -27.04 -2.76 24.22
CA ASN A 903 -28.25 -1.97 24.50
C ASN A 903 -28.46 -1.60 26.00
N GLY A 904 -27.41 -1.66 26.84
CA GLY A 904 -27.48 -1.40 28.28
C GLY A 904 -27.17 0.03 28.70
N LEU A 905 -26.31 0.76 27.96
CA LEU A 905 -25.90 2.11 28.40
C LEU A 905 -26.89 3.23 28.08
N ALA A 906 -27.77 3.07 27.08
CA ALA A 906 -28.71 4.13 26.69
C ALA A 906 -29.64 4.56 27.86
N ALA A 907 -30.04 3.62 28.71
CA ALA A 907 -30.83 3.89 29.92
C ALA A 907 -30.06 4.67 31.01
N ILE A 908 -28.72 4.61 31.00
CA ILE A 908 -27.84 5.31 31.96
C ILE A 908 -27.50 6.72 31.44
N LEU A 909 -27.30 6.87 30.12
CA LEU A 909 -26.83 8.11 29.50
C LEU A 909 -27.92 9.20 29.36
N PHE A 910 -29.18 8.82 29.08
CA PHE A 910 -30.22 9.79 28.70
C PHE A 910 -31.28 10.09 29.79
N GLY A 911 -31.46 9.18 30.76
CA GLY A 911 -32.52 9.27 31.78
C GLY A 911 -33.93 8.99 31.23
N GLU A 912 -34.96 9.16 32.07
CA GLU A 912 -36.36 8.83 31.75
C GLU A 912 -37.06 9.86 30.83
N ALA A 913 -36.50 10.11 29.65
CA ALA A 913 -37.09 10.93 28.58
C ALA A 913 -37.70 10.06 27.46
N ASP A 914 -38.71 10.58 26.77
CA ASP A 914 -39.60 9.81 25.86
C ASP A 914 -38.83 9.12 24.71
N PRO A 915 -38.81 7.77 24.64
CA PRO A 915 -37.88 7.01 23.79
C PRO A 915 -38.37 6.85 22.33
N ARG A 916 -38.97 7.89 21.74
CA ARG A 916 -39.79 7.76 20.51
C ARG A 916 -39.18 8.19 19.18
N ASP A 917 -38.07 8.95 19.17
CA ASP A 917 -37.49 9.50 17.93
C ASP A 917 -36.00 9.18 17.69
N TYR A 918 -35.33 8.40 18.56
CA TYR A 918 -33.91 8.06 18.42
C TYR A 918 -33.66 6.55 18.35
N ARG A 919 -33.13 6.09 17.21
CA ARG A 919 -32.37 4.84 17.10
C ARG A 919 -30.90 5.17 17.26
N ILE A 920 -30.27 4.58 18.27
CA ILE A 920 -28.84 4.71 18.54
C ILE A 920 -28.30 3.28 18.62
N ASP A 921 -27.90 2.75 17.47
CA ASP A 921 -27.55 1.33 17.33
C ASP A 921 -26.04 1.06 17.59
N ASP A 922 -25.18 2.09 17.58
CA ASP A 922 -23.75 2.03 17.95
C ASP A 922 -23.31 3.34 18.64
N VAL A 923 -22.63 3.25 19.78
CA VAL A 923 -21.95 4.37 20.48
C VAL A 923 -20.52 3.98 20.80
N SER A 924 -19.58 4.93 20.71
CA SER A 924 -18.17 4.71 21.04
C SER A 924 -17.77 5.53 22.27
N ILE A 925 -16.76 5.06 23.00
CA ILE A 925 -16.45 5.54 24.36
C ILE A 925 -14.96 5.82 24.48
N LEU A 926 -14.58 7.06 24.80
CA LEU A 926 -13.23 7.43 25.23
C LEU A 926 -13.16 7.43 26.76
N LYS A 927 -12.09 6.86 27.31
CA LYS A 927 -11.84 6.76 28.75
C LYS A 927 -10.50 7.35 29.10
N ILE A 928 -10.46 8.27 30.07
CA ILE A 928 -9.19 8.78 30.60
C ILE A 928 -8.53 7.70 31.47
N SER A 929 -7.21 7.56 31.41
CA SER A 929 -6.47 6.63 32.27
C SER A 929 -6.69 6.96 33.76
N ARG A 930 -6.52 5.98 34.65
CA ARG A 930 -6.68 6.23 36.10
C ARG A 930 -5.65 7.21 36.66
N ALA A 931 -4.43 7.23 36.12
CA ALA A 931 -3.34 8.12 36.52
C ALA A 931 -3.51 9.54 35.97
N SER A 932 -3.89 9.67 34.70
CA SER A 932 -4.10 10.95 34.03
C SER A 932 -5.33 11.75 34.51
N ARG A 933 -6.19 11.21 35.39
CA ARG A 933 -7.36 11.94 35.93
C ARG A 933 -7.04 13.20 36.72
N ARG A 934 -5.95 13.23 37.51
CA ARG A 934 -5.52 14.46 38.20
C ARG A 934 -4.91 15.49 37.25
N LEU A 935 -4.32 15.01 36.15
CA LEU A 935 -3.82 15.86 35.07
C LEU A 935 -4.99 16.48 34.29
N PHE A 936 -6.03 15.69 33.97
CA PHE A 936 -7.29 16.19 33.44
C PHE A 936 -7.95 17.20 34.37
N GLU A 937 -8.11 16.92 35.67
CA GLU A 937 -8.71 17.84 36.65
C GLU A 937 -7.99 19.20 36.69
N ARG A 938 -6.65 19.18 36.65
CA ARG A 938 -5.80 20.38 36.69
C ARG A 938 -5.85 21.20 35.41
N GLU A 939 -5.76 20.55 34.25
CA GLU A 939 -5.60 21.21 32.95
C GLU A 939 -6.95 21.56 32.29
N ILE A 940 -7.93 20.65 32.35
CA ILE A 940 -9.16 20.70 31.55
C ILE A 940 -10.39 20.73 32.45
N GLY A 941 -10.58 19.72 33.30
CA GLY A 941 -11.70 19.59 34.24
C GLY A 941 -13.08 19.66 33.58
N PHE A 942 -14.09 20.02 34.39
CA PHE A 942 -15.43 20.38 33.96
C PHE A 942 -15.69 21.88 34.19
N HIS A 943 -16.86 22.39 33.81
CA HIS A 943 -17.29 23.74 34.16
C HIS A 943 -17.42 23.90 35.69
N PRO A 944 -16.95 25.00 36.31
CA PRO A 944 -16.95 25.16 37.77
C PRO A 944 -18.30 24.89 38.44
N ASP A 945 -19.39 25.39 37.86
CA ASP A 945 -20.76 25.23 38.40
C ASP A 945 -21.38 23.84 38.12
N SER A 946 -20.67 22.94 37.43
CA SER A 946 -21.14 21.58 37.18
C SER A 946 -20.96 20.70 38.42
N ALA A 947 -21.98 19.93 38.79
CA ALA A 947 -21.89 18.92 39.85
C ALA A 947 -20.74 17.91 39.61
N LYS A 948 -20.42 17.64 38.34
CA LYS A 948 -19.28 16.80 37.90
C LYS A 948 -17.93 17.28 38.47
N THR A 949 -17.76 18.59 38.71
CA THR A 949 -16.54 19.18 39.30
C THR A 949 -16.35 18.74 40.75
N VAL A 950 -17.42 18.77 41.56
CA VAL A 950 -17.37 18.36 42.97
C VAL A 950 -17.18 16.84 43.09
N GLU A 951 -17.84 16.07 42.22
CA GLU A 951 -17.70 14.62 42.14
C GLU A 951 -16.29 14.18 41.75
N LEU A 952 -15.66 14.85 40.78
CA LEU A 952 -14.28 14.57 40.37
C LEU A 952 -13.28 14.86 41.51
N ALA A 953 -13.44 15.99 42.21
CA ALA A 953 -12.59 16.36 43.33
C ALA A 953 -12.67 15.36 44.49
N HIS A 954 -13.87 14.83 44.78
CA HIS A 954 -14.06 13.75 45.76
C HIS A 954 -13.32 12.48 45.31
N LEU A 955 -13.57 12.04 44.08
CA LEU A 955 -12.98 10.82 43.49
C LEU A 955 -11.45 10.87 43.36
N ASN A 956 -10.88 12.07 43.20
CA ASN A 956 -9.42 12.28 43.18
C ASN A 956 -8.81 12.47 44.58
N GLY A 957 -9.61 12.70 45.63
CA GLY A 957 -9.17 12.79 47.02
C GLY A 957 -9.03 11.44 47.73
N GLU A 958 -9.88 10.46 47.39
CA GLU A 958 -9.98 9.19 48.13
C GLU A 958 -8.96 8.10 47.75
N MET A 959 -8.16 8.30 46.70
CA MET A 959 -7.23 7.28 46.20
C MET A 959 -5.85 7.83 45.79
N THR A 960 -4.85 6.95 45.84
CA THR A 960 -3.45 7.17 45.41
C THR A 960 -3.17 6.50 44.07
N TYR A 961 -2.34 7.13 43.23
CA TYR A 961 -2.01 6.67 41.88
C TYR A 961 -0.53 6.91 41.57
N ASP A 962 0.06 6.03 40.77
CA ASP A 962 1.34 6.26 40.10
C ASP A 962 1.15 7.12 38.82
N HIS A 963 2.25 7.52 38.18
CA HIS A 963 2.22 8.20 36.88
C HIS A 963 1.98 7.22 35.71
N ASP A 964 1.34 7.68 34.64
CA ASP A 964 1.34 6.94 33.36
C ASP A 964 2.76 6.89 32.79
N GLU A 965 3.20 5.70 32.39
CA GLU A 965 4.16 5.61 31.29
C GLU A 965 3.45 5.97 29.99
N LEU A 966 3.96 6.97 29.26
CA LEU A 966 3.51 7.28 27.90
C LEU A 966 4.05 6.24 26.90
N THR A 967 3.62 5.00 27.10
CA THR A 967 3.89 3.84 26.25
C THR A 967 2.60 3.06 26.04
N ASP A 968 2.47 2.37 24.91
CA ASP A 968 1.28 1.56 24.63
C ASP A 968 1.60 0.32 23.79
N ALA A 969 0.90 -0.78 24.01
CA ALA A 969 1.12 -2.02 23.26
C ALA A 969 0.44 -1.98 21.89
N VAL A 970 0.97 -2.73 20.93
CA VAL A 970 0.36 -2.90 19.60
C VAL A 970 -0.89 -3.77 19.70
N ALA A 971 -2.04 -3.27 19.23
CA ALA A 971 -3.26 -4.07 19.12
C ALA A 971 -3.38 -4.73 17.74
N SER A 972 -3.23 -3.94 16.67
CA SER A 972 -3.34 -4.43 15.30
C SER A 972 -2.47 -3.65 14.31
N ILE A 973 -2.22 -4.27 13.16
CA ILE A 973 -1.41 -3.75 12.06
C ILE A 973 -2.13 -4.13 10.77
N GLU A 974 -3.03 -3.27 10.32
CA GLU A 974 -4.02 -3.58 9.28
C GLU A 974 -3.67 -2.88 7.96
N PRO A 975 -3.81 -3.51 6.77
CA PRO A 975 -3.54 -2.82 5.51
C PRO A 975 -4.53 -1.67 5.27
N ALA A 976 -4.03 -0.43 5.24
CA ALA A 976 -4.83 0.79 5.01
C ALA A 976 -4.94 1.19 3.53
N GLY A 977 -4.29 0.45 2.64
CA GLY A 977 -4.30 0.65 1.20
C GLY A 977 -3.02 1.29 0.68
N GLU A 978 -3.16 2.20 -0.30
CA GLU A 978 -2.03 2.89 -0.94
C GLU A 978 -2.33 4.37 -1.10
N GLU A 979 -1.50 5.19 -0.48
CA GLU A 979 -1.69 6.64 -0.37
C GLU A 979 -0.42 7.38 -0.75
N ASP A 980 -0.52 8.68 -1.03
CA ASP A 980 0.66 9.49 -1.29
C ASP A 980 1.43 9.68 0.01
N VAL A 981 2.72 9.37 -0.07
CA VAL A 981 3.60 9.34 1.09
C VAL A 981 4.80 10.27 0.92
N PHE A 982 5.23 10.78 2.05
CA PHE A 982 6.14 11.86 2.36
C PHE A 982 7.11 11.35 3.45
N ASP A 983 8.21 12.05 3.67
CA ASP A 983 9.03 11.86 4.86
C ASP A 983 9.49 13.21 5.39
N LEU A 984 10.17 13.15 6.52
CA LEU A 984 11.04 14.22 6.93
C LEU A 984 12.34 13.69 7.55
N THR A 985 13.43 14.43 7.35
CA THR A 985 14.74 14.10 7.93
C THR A 985 14.94 14.87 9.22
N GLU A 986 14.47 14.31 10.33
CA GLU A 986 14.84 14.75 11.68
C GLU A 986 16.29 14.30 11.96
N GLN A 987 17.19 15.26 12.18
CA GLN A 987 18.65 15.00 12.23
C GLN A 987 19.20 14.78 13.65
N ALA A 988 18.52 15.20 14.70
CA ALA A 988 19.03 15.20 16.08
C ALA A 988 18.77 13.89 16.83
N THR A 989 17.58 13.30 16.64
CA THR A 989 17.15 12.02 17.25
C THR A 989 16.89 10.92 16.22
N HIS A 990 16.95 11.24 14.92
CA HIS A 990 16.61 10.38 13.78
C HIS A 990 15.18 9.85 13.78
N HIS A 991 14.29 10.57 14.47
CA HIS A 991 12.92 10.15 14.74
C HIS A 991 12.01 11.36 14.84
N PHE A 992 10.78 11.23 14.35
CA PHE A 992 9.73 12.23 14.58
C PHE A 992 8.43 11.59 15.07
N VAL A 993 7.63 12.39 15.76
CA VAL A 993 6.34 11.97 16.31
C VAL A 993 5.23 12.13 15.25
N ALA A 994 4.79 11.01 14.68
CA ALA A 994 3.73 10.83 13.69
C ALA A 994 2.45 10.29 14.35
N SER A 995 1.40 11.12 14.43
CA SER A 995 0.11 10.83 15.10
C SER A 995 0.26 10.25 16.52
N GLY A 996 1.32 10.66 17.23
CA GLY A 996 1.67 10.20 18.58
C GLY A 996 2.78 9.15 18.66
N LEU A 997 3.15 8.48 17.55
CA LEU A 997 4.12 7.37 17.48
C LEU A 997 5.44 7.81 16.77
N VAL A 998 6.56 7.07 16.84
CA VAL A 998 7.94 7.60 16.58
C VAL A 998 8.75 6.82 15.49
N VAL A 999 9.30 7.39 14.37
CA VAL A 999 9.49 6.65 13.02
C VAL A 999 10.78 6.87 12.04
N HIS A 1000 11.15 6.00 10.99
CA HIS A 1000 12.40 5.98 10.01
C HIS A 1000 12.51 5.05 8.63
N ASN A 1001 13.50 5.19 7.64
CA ASN A 1001 13.55 5.09 6.05
C ASN A 1001 14.49 4.07 5.14
N CYS A 1002 14.74 4.16 3.75
CA CYS A 1002 14.93 3.02 2.67
C CYS A 1002 15.61 3.14 1.14
N SER A 1003 16.19 2.12 0.31
CA SER A 1003 16.50 1.94 -1.27
C SER A 1003 17.54 0.86 -1.98
N GLU A 1004 17.93 0.78 -3.35
CA GLU A 1004 19.10 -0.04 -4.01
C GLU A 1004 20.05 0.16 -5.35
N TYR A 1005 19.72 0.36 -6.68
CA TYR A 1005 20.45 -0.14 -7.96
C TYR A 1005 20.61 0.75 -9.31
N MET A 1006 21.45 0.40 -10.38
CA MET A 1006 21.89 1.17 -11.65
C MET A 1006 21.40 0.85 -13.13
N PHE A 1007 20.80 1.83 -13.85
CA PHE A 1007 21.01 2.22 -15.30
C PHE A 1007 20.84 3.75 -15.33
N LEU A 1008 20.02 4.41 -16.16
CA LEU A 1008 19.59 5.79 -15.83
C LEU A 1008 19.08 5.82 -14.39
N ASP A 1009 19.33 6.91 -13.67
CA ASP A 1009 18.78 7.07 -12.32
C ASP A 1009 17.28 6.74 -12.29
N ASP A 1010 16.89 5.81 -11.42
CA ASP A 1010 15.62 5.08 -11.34
C ASP A 1010 15.31 4.25 -12.58
N THR A 1011 16.10 3.22 -12.85
CA THR A 1011 15.75 2.18 -13.84
C THR A 1011 16.03 0.75 -13.36
N ALA A 1012 15.69 -0.24 -14.19
CA ALA A 1012 15.79 -1.68 -13.95
C ALA A 1012 16.33 -2.42 -15.17
N CYS A 1013 16.94 -3.59 -14.95
CA CYS A 1013 17.27 -4.50 -16.04
C CYS A 1013 16.80 -5.91 -15.71
N ASN A 1014 15.98 -6.49 -16.59
CA ASN A 1014 15.52 -7.87 -16.45
C ASN A 1014 16.51 -8.80 -17.16
N LEU A 1015 17.03 -9.79 -16.44
CA LEU A 1015 18.15 -10.63 -16.89
C LEU A 1015 17.72 -12.08 -17.18
N ALA A 1016 18.25 -12.66 -18.26
CA ALA A 1016 18.18 -14.10 -18.53
C ALA A 1016 19.47 -14.59 -19.22
N SER A 1017 19.81 -15.87 -19.04
CA SER A 1017 21.03 -16.47 -19.61
C SER A 1017 20.76 -17.82 -20.28
N LEU A 1018 21.03 -17.90 -21.58
CA LEU A 1018 20.90 -19.14 -22.36
C LEU A 1018 22.02 -20.15 -22.00
N ASN A 1019 21.64 -21.38 -21.63
CA ASN A 1019 22.61 -22.43 -21.35
C ASN A 1019 23.14 -23.04 -22.66
N LEU A 1020 24.37 -22.71 -23.05
CA LEU A 1020 24.94 -23.13 -24.34
C LEU A 1020 25.04 -24.66 -24.52
N ASN A 1021 25.07 -25.45 -23.43
CA ASN A 1021 25.07 -26.92 -23.53
C ASN A 1021 23.85 -27.51 -24.24
N GLN A 1022 22.72 -26.79 -24.29
CA GLN A 1022 21.49 -27.26 -24.95
C GLN A 1022 21.54 -27.13 -26.48
N PHE A 1023 22.36 -26.21 -27.00
CA PHE A 1023 22.45 -25.93 -28.44
C PHE A 1023 23.62 -26.65 -29.12
N TYR A 1024 24.23 -27.63 -28.45
CA TYR A 1024 25.32 -28.46 -28.98
C TYR A 1024 24.98 -29.94 -28.86
N THR A 1025 24.92 -30.62 -30.00
CA THR A 1025 24.67 -32.06 -30.11
C THR A 1025 25.79 -32.89 -29.47
N SER A 1026 25.58 -34.22 -29.38
CA SER A 1026 26.58 -35.15 -28.83
C SER A 1026 27.85 -35.25 -29.68
N ASP A 1027 27.75 -35.05 -30.98
CA ASP A 1027 28.87 -34.94 -31.93
C ASP A 1027 29.56 -33.56 -31.96
N GLY A 1028 28.99 -32.56 -31.28
CA GLY A 1028 29.57 -31.22 -31.17
C GLY A 1028 29.11 -30.21 -32.25
N THR A 1029 28.10 -30.54 -33.05
CA THR A 1029 27.47 -29.59 -33.98
C THR A 1029 26.63 -28.56 -33.21
N PHE A 1030 26.74 -27.28 -33.59
CA PHE A 1030 25.94 -26.19 -33.02
C PHE A 1030 24.60 -26.07 -33.76
N ASN A 1031 23.48 -26.13 -33.03
CA ASN A 1031 22.16 -25.94 -33.60
C ASN A 1031 21.81 -24.44 -33.66
N LEU A 1032 22.23 -23.81 -34.77
CA LEU A 1032 22.05 -22.38 -35.02
C LEU A 1032 20.57 -21.96 -35.00
N ASP A 1033 19.68 -22.76 -35.58
CA ASP A 1033 18.27 -22.37 -35.71
C ASP A 1033 17.52 -22.48 -34.39
N GLU A 1034 17.80 -23.51 -33.57
CA GLU A 1034 17.32 -23.57 -32.18
C GLU A 1034 17.89 -22.44 -31.33
N PHE A 1035 19.17 -22.08 -31.49
CA PHE A 1035 19.75 -20.97 -30.76
C PHE A 1035 19.10 -19.63 -31.13
N ARG A 1036 18.93 -19.34 -32.43
CA ARG A 1036 18.24 -18.12 -32.89
C ARG A 1036 16.78 -18.10 -32.43
N HIS A 1037 16.07 -19.23 -32.52
CA HIS A 1037 14.71 -19.35 -32.00
C HIS A 1037 14.65 -19.07 -30.49
N ALA A 1038 15.60 -19.60 -29.70
CA ALA A 1038 15.69 -19.34 -28.27
C ALA A 1038 16.06 -17.89 -27.95
N VAL A 1039 16.98 -17.25 -28.69
CA VAL A 1039 17.32 -15.83 -28.52
C VAL A 1039 16.10 -14.96 -28.80
N ARG A 1040 15.38 -15.22 -29.89
CA ARG A 1040 14.12 -14.52 -30.23
C ARG A 1040 13.08 -14.71 -29.14
N LEU A 1041 12.82 -15.96 -28.74
CA LEU A 1041 11.88 -16.31 -27.68
C LEU A 1041 12.22 -15.57 -26.38
N TRP A 1042 13.48 -15.62 -25.92
CA TRP A 1042 13.90 -14.99 -24.67
C TRP A 1042 14.01 -13.46 -24.77
N THR A 1043 14.27 -12.88 -25.94
CA THR A 1043 14.15 -11.43 -26.14
C THR A 1043 12.69 -10.98 -25.95
N ILE A 1044 11.74 -11.72 -26.54
CA ILE A 1044 10.30 -11.49 -26.33
C ILE A 1044 9.90 -11.77 -24.87
N THR A 1045 10.41 -12.83 -24.24
CA THR A 1045 10.11 -13.16 -22.84
C THR A 1045 10.68 -12.13 -21.86
N LEU A 1046 11.84 -11.53 -22.14
CA LEU A 1046 12.40 -10.44 -21.34
C LEU A 1046 11.61 -9.14 -21.53
N GLU A 1047 11.21 -8.81 -22.77
CA GLU A 1047 10.31 -7.69 -23.06
C GLU A 1047 8.96 -7.85 -22.34
N ILE A 1048 8.37 -9.05 -22.37
CA ILE A 1048 7.16 -9.36 -21.61
C ILE A 1048 7.43 -9.35 -20.09
N SER A 1049 8.61 -9.78 -19.62
CA SER A 1049 8.93 -9.75 -18.18
C SER A 1049 9.10 -8.31 -17.67
N VAL A 1050 9.61 -7.39 -18.49
CA VAL A 1050 9.59 -5.94 -18.24
C VAL A 1050 8.14 -5.50 -18.01
N LEU A 1051 7.20 -5.91 -18.86
CA LEU A 1051 5.76 -5.63 -18.67
C LEU A 1051 5.08 -6.39 -17.50
N MET A 1052 5.79 -7.27 -16.77
CA MET A 1052 5.22 -8.22 -15.79
C MET A 1052 5.97 -8.37 -14.44
N ALA A 1053 7.09 -7.68 -14.19
CA ALA A 1053 7.89 -7.86 -12.96
C ALA A 1053 7.23 -7.19 -11.72
N SER A 1054 7.98 -6.74 -10.69
CA SER A 1054 7.39 -6.03 -9.53
C SER A 1054 8.35 -5.04 -8.86
N PHE A 1055 7.84 -3.85 -8.49
CA PHE A 1055 8.63 -2.73 -7.97
C PHE A 1055 8.75 -2.63 -6.45
N PRO A 1056 9.87 -2.04 -5.99
CA PRO A 1056 9.99 -1.39 -4.70
C PRO A 1056 9.68 0.13 -4.72
N SER A 1057 9.54 0.80 -5.87
CA SER A 1057 9.35 2.27 -6.00
C SER A 1057 8.67 2.69 -7.33
N ARG A 1058 8.20 3.94 -7.42
CA ARG A 1058 7.45 4.46 -8.57
C ARG A 1058 8.32 5.06 -9.70
N ALA A 1059 9.35 5.83 -9.38
CA ALA A 1059 10.16 6.54 -10.40
C ALA A 1059 10.70 5.58 -11.47
N ILE A 1060 11.00 4.37 -11.02
CA ILE A 1060 11.34 3.22 -11.84
C ILE A 1060 10.23 2.52 -12.57
N ALA A 1061 9.06 2.41 -11.94
CA ALA A 1061 7.86 1.85 -12.58
C ALA A 1061 7.67 2.51 -13.95
N GLU A 1062 7.87 3.81 -13.96
CA GLU A 1062 7.73 4.70 -15.10
C GLU A 1062 8.97 4.62 -16.00
N LYS A 1063 10.17 4.96 -15.52
CA LYS A 1063 11.37 5.03 -16.37
C LYS A 1063 11.75 3.68 -17.01
N SER A 1064 11.65 2.56 -16.30
CA SER A 1064 12.02 1.26 -16.87
C SER A 1064 10.97 0.72 -17.85
N PHE A 1065 9.71 1.17 -17.74
CA PHE A 1065 8.68 0.99 -18.77
C PHE A 1065 8.95 1.90 -19.98
N VAL A 1066 9.41 3.13 -19.76
CA VAL A 1066 9.79 4.10 -20.80
C VAL A 1066 11.01 3.66 -21.61
N TYR A 1067 12.00 3.00 -20.98
CA TYR A 1067 13.25 2.56 -21.62
C TYR A 1067 13.36 1.05 -21.93
N ARG A 1068 12.52 0.20 -21.31
CA ARG A 1068 12.35 -1.23 -21.61
C ARG A 1068 13.66 -2.04 -21.63
N THR A 1069 14.51 -1.80 -20.63
CA THR A 1069 15.90 -2.30 -20.60
C THR A 1069 16.00 -3.80 -20.29
N LEU A 1070 16.54 -4.56 -21.26
CA LEU A 1070 16.69 -6.02 -21.23
C LEU A 1070 18.17 -6.44 -21.16
N GLY A 1071 18.46 -7.53 -20.46
CA GLY A 1071 19.80 -8.14 -20.45
C GLY A 1071 19.76 -9.64 -20.77
N LEU A 1072 19.83 -9.98 -22.07
CA LEU A 1072 19.98 -11.37 -22.51
C LEU A 1072 21.46 -11.75 -22.63
N GLY A 1073 21.86 -12.79 -21.91
CA GLY A 1073 23.20 -13.35 -21.93
C GLY A 1073 23.23 -14.85 -22.23
N TYR A 1074 24.39 -15.47 -22.03
CA TYR A 1074 24.57 -16.92 -22.15
C TYR A 1074 25.56 -17.45 -21.12
N ALA A 1075 25.47 -18.75 -20.82
CA ALA A 1075 26.25 -19.46 -19.81
C ALA A 1075 26.88 -20.76 -20.37
N ASN A 1076 27.86 -21.29 -19.64
CA ASN A 1076 28.55 -22.56 -19.92
C ASN A 1076 29.40 -22.62 -21.21
N MET A 1077 29.87 -21.47 -21.72
CA MET A 1077 30.83 -21.39 -22.83
C MET A 1077 32.08 -22.27 -22.59
N GLY A 1078 32.66 -22.22 -21.38
CA GLY A 1078 33.82 -23.05 -21.04
C GLY A 1078 33.54 -24.56 -21.12
N THR A 1079 32.36 -25.01 -20.66
CA THR A 1079 31.93 -26.41 -20.75
C THR A 1079 31.79 -26.88 -22.20
N ILE A 1080 31.27 -26.01 -23.07
CA ILE A 1080 31.19 -26.27 -24.52
C ILE A 1080 32.57 -26.41 -25.13
N LEU A 1081 33.47 -25.46 -24.89
CA LEU A 1081 34.82 -25.49 -25.45
C LEU A 1081 35.59 -26.74 -24.98
N MET A 1082 35.46 -27.13 -23.71
CA MET A 1082 35.99 -28.40 -23.19
C MET A 1082 35.39 -29.63 -23.88
N ARG A 1083 34.05 -29.70 -24.05
CA ARG A 1083 33.38 -30.82 -24.76
C ARG A 1083 33.84 -30.95 -26.21
N LEU A 1084 34.17 -29.83 -26.87
CA LEU A 1084 34.64 -29.78 -28.26
C LEU A 1084 36.16 -30.01 -28.40
N GLY A 1085 36.90 -30.17 -27.29
CA GLY A 1085 38.37 -30.25 -27.29
C GLY A 1085 39.06 -28.96 -27.75
N ILE A 1086 38.40 -27.81 -27.61
CA ILE A 1086 38.91 -26.50 -28.03
C ILE A 1086 39.51 -25.77 -26.80
N PRO A 1087 40.80 -25.38 -26.82
CA PRO A 1087 41.39 -24.57 -25.77
C PRO A 1087 40.69 -23.21 -25.64
N TYR A 1088 40.38 -22.79 -24.42
CA TYR A 1088 39.56 -21.60 -24.13
C TYR A 1088 40.24 -20.29 -24.59
N ASP A 1089 41.57 -20.27 -24.56
CA ASP A 1089 42.48 -19.21 -25.00
C ASP A 1089 42.75 -19.21 -26.52
N SER A 1090 42.22 -20.18 -27.27
CA SER A 1090 42.49 -20.27 -28.70
C SER A 1090 41.73 -19.20 -29.52
N PRO A 1091 42.31 -18.74 -30.67
CA PRO A 1091 41.58 -17.90 -31.62
C PRO A 1091 40.27 -18.53 -32.11
N LYS A 1092 40.18 -19.88 -32.12
CA LYS A 1092 38.95 -20.61 -32.44
C LYS A 1092 37.88 -20.44 -31.37
N ALA A 1093 38.25 -20.46 -30.08
CA ALA A 1093 37.33 -20.19 -28.97
C ALA A 1093 36.84 -18.73 -28.98
N LEU A 1094 37.74 -17.77 -29.22
CA LEU A 1094 37.39 -16.35 -29.36
C LEU A 1094 36.42 -16.12 -30.54
N ALA A 1095 36.69 -16.72 -31.70
CA ALA A 1095 35.82 -16.63 -32.87
C ALA A 1095 34.44 -17.28 -32.63
N ILE A 1096 34.37 -18.44 -31.96
CA ILE A 1096 33.10 -19.08 -31.57
C ILE A 1096 32.33 -18.19 -30.59
N CYS A 1097 33.00 -17.63 -29.60
CA CYS A 1097 32.39 -16.74 -28.62
C CYS A 1097 31.81 -15.49 -29.30
N GLY A 1098 32.63 -14.74 -30.04
CA GLY A 1098 32.20 -13.54 -30.76
C GLY A 1098 31.12 -13.80 -31.81
N ALA A 1099 31.15 -14.94 -32.50
CA ALA A 1099 30.07 -15.33 -33.41
C ALA A 1099 28.75 -15.59 -32.66
N ILE A 1100 28.79 -16.30 -31.52
CA ILE A 1100 27.60 -16.53 -30.68
C ILE A 1100 27.07 -15.21 -30.09
N THR A 1101 27.95 -14.29 -29.65
CA THR A 1101 27.56 -12.94 -29.23
C THR A 1101 26.89 -12.17 -30.36
N ALA A 1102 27.52 -12.10 -31.54
CA ALA A 1102 27.02 -11.33 -32.68
C ALA A 1102 25.70 -11.89 -33.22
N LEU A 1103 25.53 -13.21 -33.25
CA LEU A 1103 24.27 -13.88 -33.58
C LEU A 1103 23.18 -13.55 -32.55
N MET A 1104 23.51 -13.60 -31.26
CA MET A 1104 22.55 -13.25 -30.20
C MET A 1104 22.14 -11.77 -30.28
N THR A 1105 23.09 -10.85 -30.31
CA THR A 1105 22.84 -9.40 -30.42
C THR A 1105 22.08 -9.06 -31.70
N GLY A 1106 22.45 -9.66 -32.84
CA GLY A 1106 21.76 -9.45 -34.11
C GLY A 1106 20.32 -9.95 -34.12
N GLU A 1107 20.06 -11.15 -33.60
CA GLU A 1107 18.72 -11.73 -33.51
C GLU A 1107 17.86 -10.99 -32.46
N SER A 1108 18.44 -10.56 -31.34
CA SER A 1108 17.75 -9.69 -30.36
C SER A 1108 17.41 -8.33 -30.95
N TYR A 1109 18.29 -7.69 -31.72
CA TYR A 1109 17.96 -6.43 -32.41
C TYR A 1109 16.94 -6.61 -33.52
N ALA A 1110 17.00 -7.69 -34.31
CA ALA A 1110 15.97 -8.00 -35.30
C ALA A 1110 14.61 -8.21 -34.62
N THR A 1111 14.57 -9.03 -33.57
CA THR A 1111 13.36 -9.28 -32.77
C THR A 1111 12.82 -8.01 -32.13
N SER A 1112 13.69 -7.15 -31.57
CA SER A 1112 13.30 -5.86 -30.99
C SER A 1112 12.78 -4.88 -32.05
N ALA A 1113 13.38 -4.83 -33.24
CA ALA A 1113 12.92 -4.00 -34.35
C ALA A 1113 11.59 -4.49 -34.93
N GLU A 1114 11.37 -5.81 -35.01
CA GLU A 1114 10.06 -6.40 -35.37
C GLU A 1114 8.99 -6.08 -34.32
N MET A 1115 9.30 -6.26 -33.02
CA MET A 1115 8.40 -5.85 -31.94
C MET A 1115 8.10 -4.34 -32.01
N ALA A 1116 9.10 -3.50 -32.30
CA ALA A 1116 8.91 -2.05 -32.45
C ALA A 1116 8.11 -1.65 -33.71
N ALA A 1117 8.10 -2.48 -34.75
CA ALA A 1117 7.27 -2.26 -35.95
C ALA A 1117 5.78 -2.58 -35.68
N GLU A 1118 5.50 -3.61 -34.88
CA GLU A 1118 4.13 -4.05 -34.55
C GLU A 1118 3.53 -3.32 -33.33
N LEU A 1119 4.35 -3.00 -32.32
CA LEU A 1119 3.92 -2.43 -31.03
C LEU A 1119 4.30 -0.95 -30.84
N GLY A 1120 5.15 -0.40 -31.71
CA GLY A 1120 5.86 0.85 -31.50
C GLY A 1120 7.15 0.66 -30.68
N PRO A 1121 8.19 1.50 -30.89
CA PRO A 1121 9.41 1.48 -30.09
C PRO A 1121 9.16 1.96 -28.65
N PHE A 1122 10.14 1.76 -27.76
CA PHE A 1122 10.13 2.34 -26.41
C PHE A 1122 10.06 3.88 -26.46
N GLU A 1123 9.45 4.52 -25.46
CA GLU A 1123 9.07 5.94 -25.55
C GLU A 1123 10.29 6.88 -25.68
N GLY A 1124 11.39 6.57 -24.99
CA GLY A 1124 12.66 7.30 -25.13
C GLY A 1124 13.30 7.22 -26.52
N PHE A 1125 12.90 6.28 -27.38
CA PHE A 1125 13.50 6.08 -28.71
C PHE A 1125 13.33 7.29 -29.62
N ALA A 1126 12.23 8.03 -29.51
CA ALA A 1126 11.96 9.18 -30.36
C ALA A 1126 12.99 10.31 -30.17
N ARG A 1127 13.45 10.53 -28.93
CA ARG A 1127 14.51 11.50 -28.59
C ARG A 1127 15.89 10.97 -29.01
N ASN A 1128 16.16 9.69 -28.73
CA ASN A 1128 17.49 9.10 -28.87
C ASN A 1128 17.72 8.33 -30.18
N ARG A 1129 16.86 8.50 -31.18
CA ARG A 1129 16.80 7.68 -32.41
C ARG A 1129 18.16 7.50 -33.07
N GLU A 1130 18.90 8.60 -33.28
CA GLU A 1130 20.19 8.56 -33.97
C GLU A 1130 21.28 7.90 -33.11
N SER A 1131 21.26 8.07 -31.78
CA SER A 1131 22.17 7.41 -30.84
C SER A 1131 21.94 5.89 -30.80
N MET A 1132 20.68 5.45 -30.72
CA MET A 1132 20.32 4.04 -30.80
C MET A 1132 20.71 3.41 -32.16
N LEU A 1133 20.43 4.11 -33.27
CA LEU A 1133 20.82 3.63 -34.60
C LEU A 1133 22.34 3.66 -34.82
N ARG A 1134 23.08 4.60 -34.22
CA ARG A 1134 24.56 4.63 -34.19
C ARG A 1134 25.10 3.36 -33.54
N VAL A 1135 24.61 3.02 -32.35
CA VAL A 1135 24.99 1.81 -31.60
C VAL A 1135 24.72 0.53 -32.43
N ILE A 1136 23.52 0.40 -33.02
CA ILE A 1136 23.17 -0.75 -33.88
C ILE A 1136 24.08 -0.83 -35.12
N LYS A 1137 24.38 0.30 -35.79
CA LYS A 1137 25.31 0.35 -36.93
C LYS A 1137 26.73 -0.06 -36.52
N ASN A 1138 27.20 0.35 -35.35
CA ASN A 1138 28.53 -0.01 -34.85
C ASN A 1138 28.62 -1.50 -34.45
N HIS A 1139 27.59 -2.07 -33.81
CA HIS A 1139 27.54 -3.52 -33.58
C HIS A 1139 27.51 -4.31 -34.90
N ARG A 1140 26.81 -3.81 -35.93
CA ARG A 1140 26.85 -4.39 -37.27
C ARG A 1140 28.26 -4.34 -37.88
N ARG A 1141 28.97 -3.21 -37.78
CA ARG A 1141 30.36 -3.07 -38.23
C ARG A 1141 31.29 -4.08 -37.56
N ALA A 1142 31.17 -4.25 -36.24
CA ALA A 1142 31.92 -5.26 -35.48
C ALA A 1142 31.63 -6.69 -35.97
N ALA A 1143 30.36 -7.04 -36.20
CA ALA A 1143 29.96 -8.36 -36.71
C ALA A 1143 30.49 -8.67 -38.13
N TYR A 1144 30.72 -7.66 -38.96
CA TYR A 1144 31.36 -7.79 -40.28
C TYR A 1144 32.88 -7.58 -40.28
N HIS A 1145 33.49 -7.30 -39.11
CA HIS A 1145 34.90 -6.92 -38.99
C HIS A 1145 35.30 -5.76 -39.93
N ALA A 1146 34.45 -4.73 -39.97
CA ALA A 1146 34.65 -3.55 -40.82
C ALA A 1146 35.85 -2.69 -40.35
N PRO A 1147 36.49 -1.93 -41.25
CA PRO A 1147 37.58 -1.02 -40.91
C PRO A 1147 37.19 0.00 -39.82
N GLY A 1148 38.13 0.30 -38.91
CA GLY A 1148 37.92 1.25 -37.82
C GLY A 1148 37.39 2.63 -38.26
N GLU A 1149 37.79 3.09 -39.45
CA GLU A 1149 37.31 4.34 -40.06
C GLU A 1149 35.78 4.41 -40.21
N GLU A 1150 35.10 3.28 -40.43
CA GLU A 1150 33.65 3.27 -40.65
C GLU A 1150 32.84 3.55 -39.37
N TYR A 1151 33.39 3.27 -38.18
CA TYR A 1151 32.65 3.39 -36.90
C TYR A 1151 32.35 4.84 -36.53
N GLU A 1152 31.11 5.08 -36.11
CA GLU A 1152 30.58 6.41 -35.79
C GLU A 1152 30.70 6.73 -34.29
N SER A 1153 31.30 7.87 -33.96
CA SER A 1153 31.43 8.43 -32.60
C SER A 1153 31.97 7.46 -31.53
N LEU A 1154 32.85 6.53 -31.91
CA LEU A 1154 33.64 5.74 -30.97
C LEU A 1154 35.09 6.23 -30.98
N THR A 1155 35.71 6.32 -29.80
CA THR A 1155 37.14 6.60 -29.64
C THR A 1155 37.97 5.33 -29.78
N ILE A 1156 37.42 4.19 -29.33
CA ILE A 1156 38.03 2.85 -29.46
C ILE A 1156 37.15 2.01 -30.42
N LYS A 1157 37.78 1.38 -31.41
CA LYS A 1157 37.14 0.93 -32.67
C LYS A 1157 37.62 -0.45 -33.11
#